data_AF-A0A7Y5GVS2-F1
#
_entry.id   AF-A0A7Y5GVS2-F1
#
_cell.length_a   1.000
_cell.length_b   1.000
_cell.length_c   1.000
_cell.angle_alpha   90.00
_cell.angle_beta   90.00
_cell.angle_gamma   90.00
#
_symmetry.space_group_name_H-M   'P 1'
#
loop_
_entity.id
_entity.type
_entity.pdbx_description
1 polymer ?
#
loop_
_entity_poly.entity_id
_entity_poly.type
_entity_poly.pdbx_seq_one_letter_code
_entity_poly.pdbx_strand_id
1 'polypeptide(L)'
;MVWNRFLGKQHTRWMQTLGILLLVGTCRCGDDGNNTQSKDTTLAATDVMDTSSWSPEVQTDNLSASDVAADVSQDDGGIPVADSASVSDTHVAGGCPGRPRVPVDLAPWETNDSGMVRLTTVDTLEDRISGEVPEGRIGDYVLENSQVRFLIGLGDEAISPCSYDGNLVDMTRIDLPEAHKQGDILGEICFLLNGGLTFAPECAEVLSSGADKMAALAVTGRLEILDFLNLKQMVGDYAPFVDLEQIAIDLDHIPPLSLTIYYLLRPNDTGLTVLTALRNDGSSPEYFAASHLIMSGSTGAFFNPLGGTGGFGTTSLSLDNLLAGAPVPYVGYLSDNASYLYVPKPLPNPTNSGLPFGGSQIAVGGIVVNTFDIDNFLSLLSSKETARKGEAPGFRLLQPGEVTIYEHSVFAGDGRLESVLAPAYDHLGVPTVMLQGIVSGPAEGVPAQDVTITAVATHLTPPLTLNQTKSSPSGSFEMRVPPGSYLLKARAAGSVVETSVTVAAGDDPVVVPPLIFPHPAQLRVVLRDADGVPTIGRVTITCPDGCPQSPTNHETDVSNLPPTNWARIVAVGPVGETTVELPPGAYRVMVSRGMTHSVWPPTALTPDDPSFWGMPVLLAAGETVSVEAEIHPVLDLSGVLSGDFHIHAMASSDSEVSNTKRVMDFLTEGVDVMVSTDHDAVSDFGPTIAALGLGKHITSLIGAEITTPNIGHFNAFPLSRDPLARKGGPIDWSNGADPNLTPAQLYQSIADHSGDQVGEQVVQINHATGSGTIGALKADVLTGYSFADRDSLRMPPAEGYPDPITGDTGLWSDNFTAMEVLNGHSMNNFWGITRWWLTLVSRGAPRTGTAVTDTHGLYGDLGGSPRSWVFVGEDQDTVATMKPSGFVEAVNAGRVVGSNGPFFRVTVRNDQGEDGGLGDTVRLINGGAWAEVEIQTAEWVRVDTIDVYLNEIDDLLDNPGEPGVARTTPLEPSFQVEIPWEETDRQVVATGNHEHRVWRKTVKIPLEIPRSTPTDAWVVFMVRGKGANIPSMAPVLRNGGVKPLAFSNPVFLDADGGGYDNPPLGAKAAAARNLPIQQRGIPPKVAATPKRPMTVQDLDAILQGAAGCEKENHGKTEPRNGPHPHGHSHRHPHSGFHSHH
;
A
#
# COMPACT_ATOMS: atom_id res chain seq x y z
N MET A 1 2.79 56.64 26.02
CA MET A 1 1.53 57.38 25.81
C MET A 1 1.13 57.25 24.35
N VAL A 2 -0.16 57.09 24.11
CA VAL A 2 -0.80 56.74 22.84
C VAL A 2 -0.63 57.82 21.75
N TRP A 3 -0.47 57.33 20.50
CA TRP A 3 -0.74 57.93 19.19
C TRP A 3 0.33 58.68 18.34
N ASN A 4 0.46 58.14 17.12
CA ASN A 4 0.56 58.76 15.80
C ASN A 4 1.93 58.97 15.08
N ARG A 5 2.05 58.20 13.96
CA ARG A 5 2.22 58.64 12.56
C ARG A 5 3.63 58.65 11.88
N PHE A 6 3.62 57.97 10.72
CA PHE A 6 4.35 58.16 9.44
C PHE A 6 5.76 57.55 9.18
N LEU A 7 5.73 56.52 8.31
CA LEU A 7 6.50 56.30 7.07
C LEU A 7 7.95 56.82 6.95
N GLY A 8 8.86 55.89 6.60
CA GLY A 8 10.22 56.21 6.15
C GLY A 8 10.96 55.06 5.44
N LYS A 9 10.63 54.87 4.15
CA LYS A 9 11.50 54.49 3.02
C LYS A 9 12.13 53.08 2.89
N GLN A 10 12.00 52.62 1.64
CA GLN A 10 12.45 51.41 0.99
C GLN A 10 13.95 51.39 0.60
N HIS A 11 14.44 50.13 0.50
CA HIS A 11 15.38 49.53 -0.46
C HIS A 11 16.77 50.14 -0.70
N THR A 12 17.83 49.35 -0.47
CA THR A 12 18.58 48.68 -1.57
C THR A 12 19.47 47.52 -1.10
N ARG A 13 19.60 46.52 -1.99
CA ARG A 13 20.69 45.53 -2.18
C ARG A 13 20.72 44.26 -1.32
N TRP A 14 20.05 43.23 -1.84
CA TRP A 14 20.57 41.86 -1.90
C TRP A 14 20.36 41.34 -3.34
N MET A 15 21.45 40.99 -4.02
CA MET A 15 21.43 40.28 -5.29
C MET A 15 22.70 39.43 -5.37
N GLN A 16 22.50 38.18 -5.85
CA GLN A 16 23.46 37.13 -6.23
C GLN A 16 23.98 36.30 -5.05
N THR A 17 23.86 34.95 -5.04
CA THR A 17 24.06 34.05 -6.19
C THR A 17 23.22 32.77 -6.09
N LEU A 18 22.44 32.48 -7.12
CA LEU A 18 21.92 31.16 -7.51
C LEU A 18 22.39 30.99 -8.96
N GLY A 19 23.16 29.94 -9.23
CA GLY A 19 23.75 29.66 -10.54
C GLY A 19 23.37 28.25 -11.00
N ILE A 20 23.02 28.13 -12.27
CA ILE A 20 22.85 26.88 -13.01
C ILE A 20 23.70 26.96 -14.30
N LEU A 21 24.24 25.80 -14.71
CA LEU A 21 24.79 25.35 -16.02
C LEU A 21 26.32 25.43 -16.31
N LEU A 22 26.94 24.23 -16.23
CA LEU A 22 27.78 23.50 -17.19
C LEU A 22 28.78 24.19 -18.16
N LEU A 23 29.98 23.57 -18.19
CA LEU A 23 30.98 23.32 -19.27
C LEU A 23 32.26 24.19 -19.39
N VAL A 24 33.37 23.51 -19.04
CA VAL A 24 34.76 23.49 -19.58
C VAL A 24 35.64 24.74 -19.56
N GLY A 25 36.82 24.63 -18.91
CA GLY A 25 38.06 25.25 -19.42
C GLY A 25 38.99 25.94 -18.40
N THR A 26 39.95 25.17 -17.86
CA THR A 26 41.35 25.52 -17.51
C THR A 26 41.74 26.72 -16.61
N CYS A 27 42.74 26.39 -15.76
CA CYS A 27 43.85 27.22 -15.22
C CYS A 27 43.66 28.03 -13.93
N ARG A 28 44.16 27.41 -12.84
CA ARG A 28 45.29 27.82 -11.98
C ARG A 28 45.26 29.13 -11.17
N CYS A 29 45.52 28.92 -9.89
CA CYS A 29 46.43 29.63 -8.95
C CYS A 29 45.78 30.44 -7.81
N GLY A 30 46.04 29.92 -6.59
CA GLY A 30 46.48 30.64 -5.39
C GLY A 30 45.43 31.49 -4.68
N ASP A 31 45.47 31.69 -3.39
CA ASP A 31 46.34 31.19 -2.32
C ASP A 31 45.67 31.61 -1.01
N ASP A 32 46.01 30.87 0.05
CA ASP A 32 46.16 31.32 1.43
C ASP A 32 44.97 31.77 2.29
N GLY A 33 44.94 31.16 3.48
CA GLY A 33 45.06 31.95 4.71
C GLY A 33 43.91 31.77 5.70
N ASN A 34 43.79 30.62 6.36
CA ASN A 34 44.47 30.33 7.64
C ASN A 34 43.80 30.98 8.87
N ASN A 35 43.40 30.08 9.77
CA ASN A 35 43.79 30.04 11.18
C ASN A 35 42.80 30.47 12.30
N THR A 36 42.56 29.48 13.18
CA THR A 36 42.74 29.51 14.66
C THR A 36 41.74 30.29 15.53
N GLN A 37 41.40 29.87 16.75
CA GLN A 37 41.61 28.68 17.59
C GLN A 37 40.93 28.97 18.94
N SER A 38 40.79 27.92 19.76
CA SER A 38 40.98 27.93 21.24
C SER A 38 39.83 28.51 22.09
N LYS A 39 39.50 28.02 23.30
CA LYS A 39 40.12 27.10 24.27
C LYS A 39 39.13 26.97 25.47
N ASP A 40 38.82 25.79 26.01
CA ASP A 40 39.47 25.04 27.11
C ASP A 40 38.81 25.17 28.51
N THR A 41 38.91 24.03 29.23
CA THR A 41 38.97 23.78 30.70
C THR A 41 37.66 23.71 31.51
N THR A 42 37.25 22.59 32.14
CA THR A 42 37.79 21.52 33.06
C THR A 42 37.71 21.79 34.57
N LEU A 43 37.48 20.68 35.30
CA LEU A 43 37.61 20.34 36.75
C LEU A 43 36.26 20.22 37.51
N ALA A 44 36.01 19.32 38.47
CA ALA A 44 36.50 17.99 38.92
C ALA A 44 35.78 17.66 40.27
N ALA A 45 35.72 16.36 40.63
CA ALA A 45 35.70 15.79 42.02
C ALA A 45 34.37 15.80 42.81
N THR A 46 33.94 14.82 43.64
CA THR A 46 34.19 13.38 43.94
C THR A 46 33.21 12.99 45.08
N ASP A 47 32.99 11.68 45.27
CA ASP A 47 32.83 10.93 46.55
C ASP A 47 31.44 10.56 47.19
N VAL A 48 31.25 9.21 47.34
CA VAL A 48 31.00 8.43 48.59
C VAL A 48 29.63 7.73 48.88
N MET A 49 29.69 6.37 49.00
CA MET A 49 28.99 5.37 49.88
C MET A 49 27.45 5.17 49.83
N ASP A 50 26.80 4.04 50.17
CA ASP A 50 27.08 2.64 50.55
C ASP A 50 25.71 1.87 50.59
N THR A 51 25.81 0.55 50.66
CA THR A 51 24.93 -0.66 50.60
C THR A 51 23.53 -0.79 51.24
N SER A 52 22.86 -1.87 50.76
CA SER A 52 21.90 -2.81 51.42
C SER A 52 20.40 -2.41 51.39
N SER A 53 19.38 -3.28 51.30
CA SER A 53 19.17 -4.74 51.16
C SER A 53 17.64 -4.96 51.20
N TRP A 54 17.08 -5.94 50.47
CA TRP A 54 16.02 -6.90 50.88
C TRP A 54 15.15 -7.38 49.70
N SER A 55 15.15 -8.70 49.50
CA SER A 55 14.11 -9.50 48.84
C SER A 55 12.91 -9.71 49.80
N PRO A 56 11.76 -10.23 49.33
CA PRO A 56 11.58 -11.69 49.29
C PRO A 56 10.80 -12.25 48.08
N GLU A 57 10.96 -13.57 47.93
CA GLU A 57 10.31 -14.54 47.05
C GLU A 57 8.77 -14.60 47.17
N VAL A 58 8.08 -15.18 46.18
CA VAL A 58 7.47 -16.53 46.27
C VAL A 58 6.61 -16.89 45.03
N GLN A 59 6.98 -18.05 44.47
CA GLN A 59 6.22 -19.11 43.77
C GLN A 59 5.42 -18.87 42.48
N THR A 60 5.96 -19.47 41.41
CA THR A 60 5.27 -19.94 40.21
C THR A 60 4.95 -21.43 40.36
N ASP A 61 3.68 -21.82 40.18
CA ASP A 61 3.29 -23.22 39.97
C ASP A 61 2.78 -23.43 38.54
N ASN A 62 3.42 -24.39 37.85
CA ASN A 62 3.03 -24.98 36.58
C ASN A 62 1.83 -25.91 36.77
N LEU A 63 0.82 -25.89 35.88
CA LEU A 63 0.06 -27.09 35.53
C LEU A 63 -0.43 -27.08 34.08
N SER A 64 -0.27 -28.25 33.46
CA SER A 64 -0.44 -28.65 32.06
C SER A 64 -1.89 -28.82 31.62
N ALA A 65 -2.08 -28.71 30.30
CA ALA A 65 -3.31 -29.02 29.58
C ALA A 65 -3.56 -30.54 29.45
N SER A 66 -4.75 -30.99 29.83
CA SER A 66 -5.44 -32.13 29.23
C SER A 66 -6.96 -32.06 29.49
N ASP A 67 -7.71 -32.57 28.52
CA ASP A 67 -9.10 -33.04 28.56
C ASP A 67 -10.21 -31.98 28.55
N VAL A 68 -10.97 -31.90 27.43
CA VAL A 68 -12.34 -32.44 27.31
C VAL A 68 -12.74 -32.51 25.82
N ALA A 69 -12.93 -33.73 25.31
CA ALA A 69 -13.81 -34.03 24.19
C ALA A 69 -14.57 -35.35 24.47
N ALA A 70 -15.90 -35.27 24.49
CA ALA A 70 -16.91 -36.34 24.30
C ALA A 70 -18.26 -35.60 24.30
N ASP A 71 -19.25 -35.81 23.43
CA ASP A 71 -19.81 -37.05 22.92
C ASP A 71 -20.86 -36.70 21.84
N VAL A 72 -20.76 -37.23 20.60
CA VAL A 72 -21.92 -37.52 19.73
C VAL A 72 -21.59 -38.75 18.88
N SER A 73 -22.56 -39.65 18.84
CA SER A 73 -22.53 -41.06 18.46
C SER A 73 -22.39 -41.40 16.97
N GLN A 74 -21.86 -42.60 16.75
CA GLN A 74 -21.75 -43.41 15.53
C GLN A 74 -23.02 -43.50 14.67
N ASP A 75 -22.84 -43.47 13.34
CA ASP A 75 -23.45 -44.46 12.44
C ASP A 75 -22.55 -44.69 11.21
N ASP A 76 -22.38 -45.96 10.86
CA ASP A 76 -21.36 -46.52 9.96
C ASP A 76 -21.68 -46.32 8.46
N GLY A 77 -20.67 -45.91 7.69
CA GLY A 77 -20.70 -45.88 6.22
C GLY A 77 -19.30 -45.74 5.63
N GLY A 78 -18.51 -46.82 5.66
CA GLY A 78 -17.10 -46.83 5.30
C GLY A 78 -16.78 -46.37 3.87
N ILE A 79 -15.83 -45.45 3.76
CA ILE A 79 -15.02 -45.17 2.56
C ILE A 79 -13.64 -45.78 2.83
N PRO A 80 -13.05 -46.57 1.91
CA PRO A 80 -11.83 -47.32 2.20
C PRO A 80 -10.63 -46.38 2.33
N VAL A 81 -9.98 -46.43 3.49
CA VAL A 81 -8.64 -45.89 3.73
C VAL A 81 -7.67 -46.65 2.83
N ALA A 82 -7.02 -45.94 1.90
CA ALA A 82 -5.87 -46.48 1.18
C ALA A 82 -4.68 -46.51 2.15
N ASP A 83 -4.12 -47.69 2.34
CA ASP A 83 -2.95 -47.96 3.16
C ASP A 83 -1.79 -47.01 2.83
N SER A 84 -1.20 -46.47 3.89
CA SER A 84 0.10 -45.80 3.90
C SER A 84 1.16 -46.68 3.23
N ALA A 85 1.56 -46.32 2.02
CA ALA A 85 2.77 -46.85 1.42
C ALA A 85 3.97 -46.16 2.08
N SER A 86 4.76 -46.93 2.81
CA SER A 86 6.12 -46.57 3.21
C SER A 86 6.91 -46.13 1.99
N VAL A 87 7.36 -44.87 1.95
CA VAL A 87 8.25 -44.36 0.91
C VAL A 87 9.58 -45.09 1.04
N SER A 88 9.78 -46.06 0.14
CA SER A 88 11.07 -46.72 -0.04
C SER A 88 12.01 -45.80 -0.84
N ASP A 89 13.27 -45.81 -0.45
CA ASP A 89 14.50 -45.19 -1.00
C ASP A 89 14.72 -45.31 -2.54
N THR A 90 13.77 -44.90 -3.37
CA THR A 90 13.84 -45.05 -4.84
C THR A 90 13.34 -43.84 -5.65
N HIS A 91 13.65 -42.61 -5.23
CA HIS A 91 13.46 -41.40 -6.06
C HIS A 91 14.78 -40.67 -6.35
N VAL A 92 15.81 -41.44 -6.71
CA VAL A 92 16.95 -40.91 -7.47
C VAL A 92 16.86 -41.50 -8.88
N ALA A 93 16.74 -40.63 -9.88
CA ALA A 93 16.59 -40.89 -11.32
C ALA A 93 15.16 -41.10 -11.87
N GLY A 94 14.38 -40.02 -11.92
CA GLY A 94 13.29 -39.85 -12.87
C GLY A 94 13.36 -38.45 -13.46
N GLY A 95 13.95 -38.28 -14.65
CA GLY A 95 13.96 -36.99 -15.32
C GLY A 95 12.55 -36.54 -15.73
N CYS A 96 12.36 -35.24 -15.90
CA CYS A 96 11.09 -34.64 -16.33
C CYS A 96 10.55 -35.29 -17.63
N PRO A 97 9.40 -36.00 -17.58
CA PRO A 97 8.83 -36.65 -18.76
C PRO A 97 8.47 -35.62 -19.83
N GLY A 98 9.15 -35.66 -20.98
CA GLY A 98 8.83 -34.81 -22.13
C GLY A 98 9.51 -33.43 -22.17
N ARG A 99 10.20 -33.00 -21.11
CA ARG A 99 11.03 -31.78 -21.12
C ARG A 99 12.36 -31.97 -20.41
N PRO A 100 13.47 -32.19 -21.13
CA PRO A 100 14.76 -32.35 -20.47
C PRO A 100 15.22 -31.03 -19.86
N ARG A 101 15.75 -31.08 -18.64
CA ARG A 101 16.41 -29.94 -17.99
C ARG A 101 17.49 -29.30 -18.87
N VAL A 102 17.67 -27.98 -18.72
CA VAL A 102 18.76 -27.25 -19.40
C VAL A 102 20.09 -27.63 -18.75
N PRO A 103 21.05 -28.25 -19.46
CA PRO A 103 22.25 -28.79 -18.81
C PRO A 103 23.15 -27.67 -18.28
N VAL A 104 23.49 -27.73 -17.00
CA VAL A 104 24.50 -26.90 -16.33
C VAL A 104 25.54 -27.81 -15.67
N ASP A 105 26.82 -27.49 -15.83
CA ASP A 105 27.90 -28.14 -15.09
C ASP A 105 27.94 -27.60 -13.66
N LEU A 106 27.51 -28.40 -12.69
CA LEU A 106 27.42 -27.99 -11.28
C LEU A 106 28.75 -28.15 -10.51
N ALA A 107 29.79 -28.73 -11.12
CA ALA A 107 31.08 -28.94 -10.46
C ALA A 107 31.71 -27.67 -9.82
N PRO A 108 31.55 -26.44 -10.37
CA PRO A 108 32.05 -25.23 -9.73
C PRO A 108 31.44 -24.90 -8.35
N TRP A 109 30.24 -25.45 -8.05
CA TRP A 109 29.53 -25.22 -6.79
C TRP A 109 29.64 -26.40 -5.81
N GLU A 110 30.28 -27.50 -6.21
CA GLU A 110 30.59 -28.59 -5.28
C GLU A 110 31.68 -28.15 -4.29
N THR A 111 31.53 -28.53 -3.02
CA THR A 111 32.57 -28.34 -1.99
C THR A 111 33.15 -29.67 -1.53
N ASN A 112 34.31 -29.65 -0.87
CA ASN A 112 34.81 -30.81 -0.12
C ASN A 112 34.52 -30.68 1.39
N ASP A 113 33.80 -29.64 1.80
CA ASP A 113 33.49 -29.39 3.19
C ASP A 113 32.56 -30.48 3.75
N SER A 114 32.81 -30.83 5.01
CA SER A 114 31.96 -31.76 5.76
C SER A 114 30.94 -30.99 6.59
N GLY A 115 29.70 -31.47 6.64
CA GLY A 115 28.65 -30.93 7.48
C GLY A 115 27.29 -31.53 7.12
N MET A 116 26.28 -31.24 7.95
CA MET A 116 24.90 -31.61 7.63
C MET A 116 24.43 -30.73 6.48
N VAL A 117 23.93 -31.36 5.42
CA VAL A 117 23.13 -30.72 4.38
C VAL A 117 22.16 -31.79 3.87
N ARG A 118 20.90 -31.42 3.65
CA ARG A 118 19.90 -32.36 3.13
C ARG A 118 18.85 -31.66 2.30
N LEU A 119 18.21 -32.45 1.45
CA LEU A 119 17.03 -32.08 0.69
C LEU A 119 15.90 -33.05 1.07
N THR A 120 14.77 -32.51 1.52
CA THR A 120 13.58 -33.25 1.98
C THR A 120 12.31 -32.58 1.45
N THR A 121 11.14 -33.04 1.90
CA THR A 121 9.83 -32.45 1.60
C THR A 121 9.12 -32.03 2.89
N VAL A 122 8.20 -31.07 2.79
CA VAL A 122 7.26 -30.73 3.86
C VAL A 122 6.20 -31.83 3.92
N ASP A 123 6.19 -32.63 4.99
CA ASP A 123 5.26 -33.75 5.13
C ASP A 123 4.02 -33.36 5.95
N THR A 124 4.19 -32.40 6.88
CA THR A 124 3.13 -31.87 7.75
C THR A 124 3.17 -30.35 7.81
N LEU A 125 2.07 -29.72 8.26
CA LEU A 125 2.05 -28.26 8.46
C LEU A 125 3.08 -27.78 9.50
N GLU A 126 3.47 -28.65 10.43
CA GLU A 126 4.48 -28.37 11.46
C GLU A 126 5.90 -28.33 10.87
N ASP A 127 6.10 -28.97 9.71
CA ASP A 127 7.39 -28.95 8.99
C ASP A 127 7.60 -27.65 8.20
N ARG A 128 6.59 -26.79 8.08
CA ARG A 128 6.70 -25.48 7.41
C ARG A 128 7.60 -24.52 8.18
N ILE A 129 8.04 -23.45 7.53
CA ILE A 129 8.56 -22.29 8.24
C ILE A 129 7.36 -21.43 8.65
N SER A 130 7.22 -21.16 9.95
CA SER A 130 6.20 -20.21 10.46
C SER A 130 6.55 -18.79 10.02
N GLY A 131 5.60 -17.85 9.97
CA GLY A 131 5.87 -16.46 9.58
C GLY A 131 4.61 -15.61 9.76
N GLU A 132 4.68 -14.31 9.43
CA GLU A 132 3.47 -13.49 9.36
C GLU A 132 2.59 -13.89 8.16
N VAL A 133 3.22 -14.18 7.01
CA VAL A 133 2.58 -14.73 5.81
C VAL A 133 3.29 -16.02 5.41
N PRO A 134 3.02 -17.16 6.09
CA PRO A 134 3.72 -18.40 5.75
C PRO A 134 3.22 -18.92 4.40
N GLU A 135 4.13 -19.19 3.46
CA GLU A 135 3.78 -19.56 2.09
C GLU A 135 3.96 -21.04 1.75
N GLY A 136 4.76 -21.77 2.55
CA GLY A 136 5.06 -23.18 2.35
C GLY A 136 3.83 -24.10 2.37
N ARG A 137 3.88 -25.25 1.73
CA ARG A 137 2.79 -26.23 1.64
C ARG A 137 3.31 -27.63 1.83
N ILE A 138 2.41 -28.55 2.19
CA ILE A 138 2.73 -29.98 2.18
C ILE A 138 3.11 -30.37 0.74
N GLY A 139 4.26 -31.03 0.58
CA GLY A 139 4.84 -31.38 -0.71
C GLY A 139 5.94 -30.44 -1.20
N ASP A 140 6.09 -29.24 -0.61
CA ASP A 140 7.18 -28.33 -0.95
C ASP A 140 8.54 -28.92 -0.60
N TYR A 141 9.58 -28.53 -1.34
CA TYR A 141 10.93 -29.01 -1.10
C TYR A 141 11.64 -28.17 -0.04
N VAL A 142 12.35 -28.84 0.86
CA VAL A 142 13.13 -28.23 1.93
C VAL A 142 14.61 -28.49 1.67
N LEU A 143 15.39 -27.43 1.47
CA LEU A 143 16.85 -27.48 1.51
C LEU A 143 17.33 -26.94 2.86
N GLU A 144 18.09 -27.73 3.61
CA GLU A 144 18.60 -27.29 4.90
C GLU A 144 20.01 -27.82 5.20
N ASN A 145 20.74 -27.06 6.01
CA ASN A 145 22.01 -27.47 6.60
C ASN A 145 21.99 -27.21 8.11
N SER A 146 23.13 -27.17 8.80
CA SER A 146 23.15 -26.91 10.24
C SER A 146 22.81 -25.47 10.66
N GLN A 147 22.66 -24.53 9.72
CA GLN A 147 22.49 -23.10 9.97
C GLN A 147 21.21 -22.52 9.36
N VAL A 148 20.80 -22.99 8.19
CA VAL A 148 19.71 -22.38 7.41
C VAL A 148 18.76 -23.42 6.84
N ARG A 149 17.54 -22.97 6.58
CA ARG A 149 16.46 -23.75 5.97
C ARG A 149 15.73 -22.89 4.93
N PHE A 150 15.51 -23.45 3.74
CA PHE A 150 14.86 -22.80 2.60
C PHE A 150 13.75 -23.71 2.07
N LEU A 151 12.59 -23.14 1.75
CA LEU A 151 11.45 -23.83 1.15
C LEU A 151 11.26 -23.40 -0.29
N ILE A 152 11.21 -24.38 -1.20
CA ILE A 152 10.91 -24.18 -2.61
C ILE A 152 9.48 -24.64 -2.85
N GLY A 153 8.61 -23.70 -3.21
CA GLY A 153 7.20 -23.95 -3.46
C GLY A 153 7.00 -24.84 -4.69
N LEU A 154 6.12 -25.82 -4.60
CA LEU A 154 5.64 -26.59 -5.76
C LEU A 154 4.15 -26.87 -5.67
N GLY A 155 3.45 -26.60 -6.77
CA GLY A 155 2.01 -26.75 -6.85
C GLY A 155 1.48 -26.20 -8.16
N ASP A 156 0.14 -26.15 -8.23
CA ASP A 156 -0.58 -25.50 -9.32
C ASP A 156 -0.47 -23.97 -9.22
N GLU A 157 -0.99 -23.28 -10.23
CA GLU A 157 -1.07 -21.82 -10.31
C GLU A 157 -1.69 -21.21 -9.05
N ALA A 158 -1.12 -20.10 -8.58
CA ALA A 158 -1.64 -19.31 -7.49
C ALA A 158 -1.74 -17.86 -7.97
N ILE A 159 -2.94 -17.28 -7.97
CA ILE A 159 -3.12 -15.88 -8.37
C ILE A 159 -2.34 -14.97 -7.43
N SER A 160 -1.27 -14.39 -7.97
CA SER A 160 -0.36 -13.49 -7.26
C SER A 160 0.59 -12.83 -8.27
N PRO A 161 1.33 -11.77 -7.87
CA PRO A 161 2.42 -11.22 -8.69
C PRO A 161 3.45 -12.26 -9.15
N CYS A 162 3.65 -13.32 -8.36
CA CYS A 162 4.36 -14.53 -8.72
C CYS A 162 3.32 -15.64 -8.97
N SER A 163 2.76 -15.69 -10.18
CA SER A 163 1.56 -16.50 -10.46
C SER A 163 1.79 -18.01 -10.42
N TYR A 164 3.04 -18.45 -10.51
CA TYR A 164 3.41 -19.84 -10.57
C TYR A 164 4.50 -20.16 -9.55
N ASP A 165 4.45 -21.39 -9.03
CA ASP A 165 5.39 -21.96 -8.09
C ASP A 165 6.80 -22.22 -8.67
N GLY A 166 7.63 -23.00 -7.99
CA GLY A 166 8.99 -23.32 -8.38
C GLY A 166 10.00 -22.31 -7.89
N ASN A 167 9.57 -21.37 -7.06
CA ASN A 167 10.31 -20.27 -6.48
C ASN A 167 10.70 -20.55 -5.03
N LEU A 168 11.64 -19.76 -4.50
CA LEU A 168 11.89 -19.70 -3.06
C LEU A 168 10.74 -18.91 -2.40
N VAL A 169 10.04 -19.56 -1.46
CA VAL A 169 8.82 -19.03 -0.82
C VAL A 169 9.00 -18.74 0.66
N ASP A 170 9.80 -19.53 1.39
CA ASP A 170 10.13 -19.22 2.78
C ASP A 170 11.62 -19.48 3.05
N MET A 171 12.19 -18.74 3.99
CA MET A 171 13.55 -18.97 4.48
C MET A 171 13.74 -18.59 5.94
N THR A 172 14.58 -19.34 6.66
CA THR A 172 14.89 -19.03 8.06
C THR A 172 16.27 -19.51 8.47
N ARG A 173 16.77 -18.91 9.55
CA ARG A 173 18.01 -19.30 10.23
C ARG A 173 17.69 -20.20 11.42
N ILE A 174 18.26 -21.41 11.46
CA ILE A 174 17.88 -22.47 12.41
C ILE A 174 18.93 -22.79 13.48
N ASP A 175 20.17 -22.29 13.36
CA ASP A 175 21.22 -22.41 14.40
C ASP A 175 21.02 -21.46 15.58
N LEU A 176 20.00 -20.61 15.53
CA LEU A 176 19.70 -19.67 16.59
C LEU A 176 19.05 -20.37 17.80
N PRO A 177 19.26 -19.87 19.03
CA PRO A 177 18.52 -20.34 20.19
C PRO A 177 17.01 -20.20 19.96
N GLU A 178 16.19 -21.06 20.55
CA GLU A 178 14.73 -21.09 20.31
C GLU A 178 14.04 -19.73 20.47
N ALA A 179 14.45 -18.94 21.47
CA ALA A 179 13.93 -17.59 21.72
C ALA A 179 14.26 -16.57 20.60
N HIS A 180 15.19 -16.92 19.71
CA HIS A 180 15.63 -16.15 18.55
C HIS A 180 15.36 -16.88 17.23
N LYS A 181 14.75 -18.08 17.25
CA LYS A 181 14.28 -18.73 16.04
C LYS A 181 13.11 -17.94 15.47
N GLN A 182 13.12 -17.78 14.17
CA GLN A 182 12.37 -16.74 13.48
C GLN A 182 11.15 -17.29 12.78
N GLY A 183 10.15 -16.42 12.66
CA GLY A 183 9.21 -16.49 11.56
C GLY A 183 9.87 -16.01 10.27
N ASP A 184 9.49 -16.60 9.15
CA ASP A 184 9.78 -16.14 7.80
C ASP A 184 9.30 -14.68 7.60
N ILE A 185 10.08 -13.95 6.81
CA ILE A 185 9.79 -12.57 6.40
C ILE A 185 9.94 -12.39 4.88
N LEU A 186 10.19 -13.47 4.15
CA LEU A 186 10.27 -13.48 2.69
C LEU A 186 8.85 -13.67 2.13
N GLY A 187 8.51 -13.01 1.04
CA GLY A 187 7.27 -13.35 0.32
C GLY A 187 7.58 -14.44 -0.69
N GLU A 188 8.10 -14.01 -1.85
CA GLU A 188 8.49 -14.90 -2.93
C GLU A 188 9.54 -14.22 -3.81
N ILE A 189 10.41 -15.01 -4.45
CA ILE A 189 11.34 -14.53 -5.48
C ILE A 189 11.07 -15.27 -6.78
N CYS A 190 10.39 -14.62 -7.73
CA CYS A 190 10.05 -15.24 -9.00
C CYS A 190 10.78 -14.62 -10.20
N PHE A 191 10.97 -15.44 -11.23
CA PHE A 191 11.68 -15.06 -12.44
C PHE A 191 10.77 -14.38 -13.45
N LEU A 192 11.22 -13.23 -13.97
CA LEU A 192 10.56 -12.50 -15.04
C LEU A 192 11.43 -12.48 -16.30
N LEU A 193 10.81 -12.74 -17.45
CA LEU A 193 11.42 -12.50 -18.75
C LEU A 193 10.65 -11.41 -19.47
N ASN A 194 11.36 -10.43 -20.03
CA ASN A 194 10.79 -9.34 -20.80
C ASN A 194 9.77 -8.49 -20.02
N GLY A 195 9.66 -8.63 -18.69
CA GLY A 195 8.69 -7.93 -17.84
C GLY A 195 7.24 -8.43 -17.96
N GLY A 196 6.88 -9.14 -19.03
CA GLY A 196 5.52 -9.66 -19.27
C GLY A 196 5.40 -11.18 -19.21
N LEU A 197 6.50 -11.92 -19.02
CA LEU A 197 6.51 -13.38 -18.90
C LEU A 197 7.09 -13.81 -17.55
N THR A 198 6.62 -14.94 -17.06
CA THR A 198 7.08 -15.57 -15.81
C THR A 198 7.38 -17.05 -16.02
N PHE A 199 8.00 -17.70 -15.02
CA PHE A 199 8.33 -19.12 -15.04
C PHE A 199 7.18 -19.97 -14.48
N ALA A 200 6.64 -20.89 -15.29
CA ALA A 200 5.67 -21.90 -14.84
C ALA A 200 6.36 -23.26 -14.69
N PRO A 201 6.48 -23.81 -13.47
CA PRO A 201 7.16 -25.07 -13.21
C PRO A 201 6.32 -26.25 -13.73
N GLU A 202 6.97 -27.32 -14.14
CA GLU A 202 6.29 -28.56 -14.58
C GLU A 202 6.78 -29.79 -13.83
N CYS A 203 7.99 -29.72 -13.29
CA CYS A 203 8.62 -30.83 -12.59
C CYS A 203 9.82 -30.35 -11.76
N ALA A 204 10.17 -31.14 -10.77
CA ALA A 204 11.38 -30.96 -9.98
C ALA A 204 12.17 -32.28 -9.87
N GLU A 205 13.49 -32.19 -10.03
CA GLU A 205 14.43 -33.30 -9.96
C GLU A 205 15.40 -33.08 -8.78
N VAL A 206 15.45 -34.04 -7.85
CA VAL A 206 16.49 -34.08 -6.82
C VAL A 206 17.78 -34.60 -7.44
N LEU A 207 18.75 -33.71 -7.66
CA LEU A 207 20.05 -34.05 -8.25
C LEU A 207 21.04 -34.57 -7.21
N SER A 208 20.97 -34.02 -5.99
CA SER A 208 21.69 -34.51 -4.83
C SER A 208 20.87 -34.24 -3.57
N SER A 209 20.67 -35.26 -2.75
CA SER A 209 19.94 -35.16 -1.48
C SER A 209 20.80 -34.72 -0.30
N GLY A 210 22.08 -34.38 -0.54
CA GLY A 210 23.03 -33.96 0.49
C GLY A 210 24.11 -34.98 0.87
N ALA A 211 24.02 -36.22 0.36
CA ALA A 211 25.05 -37.25 0.56
C ALA A 211 26.40 -36.89 -0.12
N ASP A 212 26.38 -36.01 -1.12
CA ASP A 212 27.49 -35.69 -2.01
C ASP A 212 27.96 -34.23 -1.90
N LYS A 213 28.19 -33.75 -0.66
CA LYS A 213 28.76 -32.41 -0.35
C LYS A 213 27.91 -31.18 -0.72
N MET A 214 26.73 -31.37 -1.29
CA MET A 214 25.71 -30.32 -1.47
C MET A 214 24.31 -30.94 -1.61
N ALA A 215 23.27 -30.18 -1.27
CA ALA A 215 21.89 -30.44 -1.70
C ALA A 215 21.63 -29.66 -2.99
N ALA A 216 21.03 -30.32 -3.99
CA ALA A 216 20.75 -29.72 -5.29
C ALA A 216 19.38 -30.14 -5.82
N LEU A 217 18.51 -29.16 -6.05
CA LEU A 217 17.19 -29.31 -6.69
C LEU A 217 17.22 -28.63 -8.06
N ALA A 218 16.66 -29.26 -9.09
CA ALA A 218 16.43 -28.62 -10.38
C ALA A 218 14.93 -28.58 -10.67
N VAL A 219 14.37 -27.38 -10.86
CA VAL A 219 12.97 -27.17 -11.23
C VAL A 219 12.92 -26.77 -12.70
N THR A 220 12.26 -27.56 -13.53
CA THR A 220 12.15 -27.35 -14.98
C THR A 220 10.71 -27.02 -15.35
N GLY A 221 10.54 -26.12 -16.33
CA GLY A 221 9.22 -25.62 -16.72
C GLY A 221 9.24 -24.86 -18.04
N ARG A 222 8.21 -24.04 -18.29
CA ARG A 222 8.11 -23.12 -19.43
C ARG A 222 8.08 -21.68 -18.96
N LEU A 223 8.23 -20.79 -19.93
CA LEU A 223 7.75 -19.42 -19.82
C LEU A 223 6.24 -19.40 -20.07
N GLU A 224 5.53 -18.63 -19.28
CA GLU A 224 4.11 -18.33 -19.45
C GLU A 224 3.91 -16.82 -19.38
N ILE A 225 2.79 -16.33 -19.88
CA ILE A 225 2.43 -14.92 -19.73
C ILE A 225 2.21 -14.64 -18.24
N LEU A 226 2.73 -13.50 -17.77
CA LEU A 226 2.42 -13.02 -16.43
C LEU A 226 1.09 -12.27 -16.48
N ASP A 227 0.05 -12.85 -15.88
CA ASP A 227 -1.27 -12.24 -15.90
C ASP A 227 -1.40 -11.07 -14.97
N PHE A 228 -0.68 -11.08 -13.84
CA PHE A 228 -0.78 -10.05 -12.80
C PHE A 228 -0.24 -8.68 -13.22
N LEU A 229 0.76 -8.62 -14.11
CA LEU A 229 1.39 -7.35 -14.53
C LEU A 229 1.07 -7.01 -15.98
N ASN A 230 0.23 -5.99 -16.20
CA ASN A 230 0.06 -5.37 -17.51
C ASN A 230 0.98 -4.15 -17.66
N LEU A 231 2.25 -4.41 -17.99
CA LEU A 231 3.26 -3.37 -18.13
C LEU A 231 2.92 -2.33 -19.20
N LYS A 232 2.15 -2.70 -20.25
CA LYS A 232 1.71 -1.75 -21.27
C LYS A 232 0.77 -0.69 -20.68
N GLN A 233 -0.15 -1.10 -19.81
CA GLN A 233 -1.05 -0.17 -19.15
C GLN A 233 -0.32 0.68 -18.11
N MET A 234 0.52 0.05 -17.26
CA MET A 234 1.28 0.76 -16.23
C MET A 234 2.20 1.84 -16.80
N VAL A 235 2.93 1.56 -17.89
CA VAL A 235 3.79 2.56 -18.54
C VAL A 235 2.97 3.70 -19.14
N GLY A 236 1.76 3.42 -19.66
CA GLY A 236 0.84 4.47 -20.11
C GLY A 236 0.45 5.45 -19.02
N ASP A 237 0.24 4.96 -17.79
CA ASP A 237 -0.15 5.78 -16.63
C ASP A 237 1.02 6.57 -16.03
N TYR A 238 2.22 5.97 -15.92
CA TYR A 238 3.37 6.56 -15.22
C TYR A 238 4.42 7.22 -16.14
N ALA A 239 4.48 6.83 -17.41
CA ALA A 239 5.44 7.34 -18.39
C ALA A 239 4.79 7.50 -19.79
N PRO A 240 3.77 8.37 -19.93
CA PRO A 240 2.93 8.49 -21.13
C PRO A 240 3.68 8.94 -22.41
N PHE A 241 4.95 9.32 -22.29
CA PHE A 241 5.83 9.70 -23.39
C PHE A 241 6.65 8.52 -23.94
N VAL A 242 6.63 7.37 -23.27
CA VAL A 242 7.26 6.13 -23.76
C VAL A 242 6.32 5.49 -24.78
N ASP A 243 6.76 5.45 -26.03
CA ASP A 243 6.04 4.72 -27.07
C ASP A 243 6.32 3.22 -26.91
N LEU A 244 5.41 2.52 -26.23
CA LEU A 244 5.47 1.08 -25.99
C LEU A 244 5.52 0.27 -27.30
N GLU A 245 4.96 0.79 -28.40
CA GLU A 245 5.04 0.13 -29.72
C GLU A 245 6.46 0.18 -30.31
N GLN A 246 7.37 0.96 -29.73
CA GLN A 246 8.76 1.12 -30.17
C GLN A 246 9.80 0.48 -29.24
N ILE A 247 9.39 -0.15 -28.14
CA ILE A 247 10.33 -0.87 -27.25
C ILE A 247 10.91 -2.07 -28.01
N ALA A 248 12.20 -2.34 -27.81
CA ALA A 248 12.92 -3.39 -28.53
C ALA A 248 12.36 -4.82 -28.34
N ILE A 249 11.55 -5.07 -27.32
CA ILE A 249 11.03 -6.39 -26.94
C ILE A 249 9.50 -6.40 -27.02
N ASP A 250 8.95 -7.50 -27.52
CA ASP A 250 7.53 -7.83 -27.39
C ASP A 250 7.27 -8.51 -26.04
N LEU A 251 6.45 -7.86 -25.21
CA LEU A 251 6.18 -8.26 -23.82
C LEU A 251 5.29 -9.51 -23.72
N ASP A 252 4.50 -9.80 -24.76
CA ASP A 252 3.55 -10.92 -24.79
C ASP A 252 4.06 -12.08 -25.68
N HIS A 253 5.20 -11.92 -26.35
CA HIS A 253 5.78 -12.98 -27.16
C HIS A 253 6.52 -13.99 -26.28
N ILE A 254 5.98 -15.21 -26.15
CA ILE A 254 6.68 -16.33 -25.51
C ILE A 254 7.77 -16.88 -26.46
N PRO A 255 9.07 -16.66 -26.19
CA PRO A 255 10.13 -17.20 -27.02
C PRO A 255 10.28 -18.71 -26.79
N PRO A 256 10.81 -19.48 -27.77
CA PRO A 256 11.02 -20.93 -27.66
C PRO A 256 12.23 -21.27 -26.77
N LEU A 257 12.19 -20.86 -25.50
CA LEU A 257 13.24 -21.11 -24.51
C LEU A 257 12.83 -22.22 -23.54
N SER A 258 13.72 -23.19 -23.32
CA SER A 258 13.63 -24.06 -22.14
C SER A 258 14.24 -23.35 -20.94
N LEU A 259 13.62 -23.50 -19.76
CA LEU A 259 14.08 -22.89 -18.52
C LEU A 259 14.27 -23.96 -17.42
N THR A 260 15.34 -23.83 -16.65
CA THR A 260 15.55 -24.64 -15.43
C THR A 260 16.15 -23.77 -14.34
N ILE A 261 15.54 -23.78 -13.15
CA ILE A 261 16.05 -23.13 -11.95
C ILE A 261 16.73 -24.17 -11.06
N TYR A 262 17.99 -23.95 -10.70
CA TYR A 262 18.77 -24.81 -9.83
C TYR A 262 18.91 -24.16 -8.46
N TYR A 263 18.52 -24.87 -7.40
CA TYR A 263 18.71 -24.46 -6.00
C TYR A 263 19.83 -25.29 -5.38
N LEU A 264 20.89 -24.62 -4.95
CA LEU A 264 22.13 -25.24 -4.49
C LEU A 264 22.47 -24.79 -3.06
N LEU A 265 22.55 -25.74 -2.13
CA LEU A 265 22.95 -25.49 -0.75
C LEU A 265 24.14 -26.36 -0.38
N ARG A 266 25.20 -25.74 0.16
CA ARG A 266 26.39 -26.44 0.64
C ARG A 266 26.37 -26.61 2.18
N PRO A 267 27.16 -27.56 2.72
CA PRO A 267 27.43 -27.63 4.14
C PRO A 267 28.01 -26.31 4.65
N ASN A 268 27.52 -25.84 5.80
CA ASN A 268 28.00 -24.65 6.50
C ASN A 268 27.79 -23.29 5.79
N ASP A 269 27.17 -23.24 4.62
CA ASP A 269 26.77 -21.97 4.02
C ASP A 269 25.59 -21.34 4.78
N THR A 270 25.56 -20.02 4.87
CA THR A 270 24.40 -19.25 5.36
C THR A 270 23.51 -18.73 4.23
N GLY A 271 23.87 -19.02 2.98
CA GLY A 271 23.12 -18.61 1.81
C GLY A 271 22.84 -19.75 0.83
N LEU A 272 21.77 -19.59 0.06
CA LEU A 272 21.38 -20.46 -1.03
C LEU A 272 21.84 -19.84 -2.35
N THR A 273 22.54 -20.61 -3.19
CA THR A 273 22.88 -20.17 -4.55
C THR A 273 21.82 -20.68 -5.52
N VAL A 274 21.35 -19.80 -6.39
CA VAL A 274 20.29 -20.10 -7.35
C VAL A 274 20.75 -19.75 -8.77
N LEU A 275 20.61 -20.71 -9.68
CA LEU A 275 20.97 -20.56 -11.09
C LEU A 275 19.72 -20.68 -11.96
N THR A 276 19.40 -19.64 -12.72
CA THR A 276 18.34 -19.68 -13.75
C THR A 276 18.99 -19.89 -15.11
N ALA A 277 18.87 -21.11 -15.64
CA ALA A 277 19.42 -21.50 -16.92
C ALA A 277 18.36 -21.47 -18.02
N LEU A 278 18.64 -20.76 -19.12
CA LEU A 278 17.80 -20.72 -20.31
C LEU A 278 18.54 -21.29 -21.51
N ARG A 279 17.86 -22.13 -22.30
CA ARG A 279 18.36 -22.64 -23.59
C ARG A 279 17.41 -22.22 -24.71
N ASN A 280 17.96 -21.71 -25.81
CA ASN A 280 17.17 -21.46 -27.01
C ASN A 280 16.93 -22.76 -27.78
N ASP A 281 15.69 -23.25 -27.79
CA ASP A 281 15.26 -24.44 -28.52
C ASP A 281 14.67 -24.12 -29.90
N GLY A 282 14.56 -22.84 -30.23
CA GLY A 282 14.09 -22.35 -31.52
C GLY A 282 15.12 -22.49 -32.64
N SER A 283 14.71 -22.06 -33.83
CA SER A 283 15.56 -22.01 -35.02
C SER A 283 16.16 -20.63 -35.29
N SER A 284 15.80 -19.62 -34.50
CA SER A 284 16.22 -18.22 -34.63
C SER A 284 16.89 -17.72 -33.35
N PRO A 285 17.79 -16.72 -33.43
CA PRO A 285 18.30 -16.06 -32.25
C PRO A 285 17.17 -15.37 -31.49
N GLU A 286 17.17 -15.51 -30.16
CA GLU A 286 16.21 -14.85 -29.27
C GLU A 286 16.87 -13.70 -28.53
N TYR A 287 16.13 -12.62 -28.33
CA TYR A 287 16.61 -11.41 -27.66
C TYR A 287 15.68 -11.02 -26.52
N PHE A 288 16.22 -10.92 -25.31
CA PHE A 288 15.41 -10.73 -24.11
C PHE A 288 16.15 -10.00 -22.99
N ALA A 289 15.39 -9.51 -22.03
CA ALA A 289 15.88 -9.01 -20.74
C ALA A 289 15.30 -9.87 -19.61
N ALA A 290 16.10 -10.15 -18.59
CA ALA A 290 15.67 -10.94 -17.44
C ALA A 290 15.62 -10.08 -16.18
N SER A 291 14.65 -10.37 -15.31
CA SER A 291 14.49 -9.71 -14.01
C SER A 291 14.03 -10.70 -12.95
N HIS A 292 14.12 -10.33 -11.69
CA HIS A 292 13.39 -10.97 -10.60
C HIS A 292 12.39 -10.00 -10.00
N LEU A 293 11.22 -10.53 -9.65
CA LEU A 293 10.30 -9.92 -8.72
C LEU A 293 10.60 -10.47 -7.33
N ILE A 294 10.77 -9.60 -6.35
CA ILE A 294 11.13 -9.95 -4.97
C ILE A 294 10.08 -9.32 -4.07
N MET A 295 9.38 -10.13 -3.30
CA MET A 295 8.30 -9.69 -2.40
C MET A 295 8.71 -9.89 -0.93
N SER A 296 8.21 -9.01 -0.06
CA SER A 296 8.27 -9.21 1.40
C SER A 296 7.08 -10.01 1.93
N GLY A 297 7.31 -10.87 2.93
CA GLY A 297 6.27 -11.66 3.60
C GLY A 297 5.96 -11.20 5.04
N SER A 298 6.49 -10.06 5.46
CA SER A 298 6.33 -9.51 6.82
C SER A 298 6.69 -8.03 6.85
N THR A 299 6.27 -7.31 7.91
CA THR A 299 6.77 -5.95 8.14
C THR A 299 8.28 -5.96 8.36
N GLY A 300 8.98 -5.07 7.67
CA GLY A 300 10.41 -4.87 7.84
C GLY A 300 10.88 -3.56 7.23
N ALA A 301 12.19 -3.37 7.21
CA ALA A 301 12.87 -2.29 6.56
C ALA A 301 13.58 -2.81 5.31
N PHE A 302 13.23 -2.24 4.17
CA PHE A 302 13.94 -2.43 2.92
C PHE A 302 15.33 -1.79 2.99
N PHE A 303 16.31 -2.38 2.33
CA PHE A 303 17.68 -1.87 2.31
C PHE A 303 18.34 -2.02 0.93
N ASN A 304 18.74 -0.90 0.34
CA ASN A 304 19.68 -0.85 -0.77
C ASN A 304 20.56 0.41 -0.63
N PRO A 305 21.88 0.25 -0.34
CA PRO A 305 22.76 1.38 -0.10
C PRO A 305 23.04 2.21 -1.35
N LEU A 306 22.86 1.67 -2.56
CA LEU A 306 23.01 2.38 -3.83
C LEU A 306 21.67 2.88 -4.39
N GLY A 307 20.56 2.64 -3.70
CA GLY A 307 19.25 3.17 -4.06
C GLY A 307 19.11 4.67 -3.77
N GLY A 308 18.00 5.27 -4.21
CA GLY A 308 17.74 6.72 -4.06
C GLY A 308 17.73 7.25 -2.61
N THR A 309 17.57 6.36 -1.62
CA THR A 309 17.61 6.67 -0.19
C THR A 309 19.02 6.55 0.41
N GLY A 310 19.99 5.94 -0.28
CA GLY A 310 21.34 5.72 0.26
C GLY A 310 21.39 4.83 1.51
N GLY A 311 20.42 3.93 1.68
CA GLY A 311 20.28 3.09 2.87
C GLY A 311 18.93 2.37 2.90
N PHE A 312 18.08 2.75 3.85
CA PHE A 312 16.82 2.09 4.12
C PHE A 312 15.65 2.74 3.40
N GLY A 313 14.72 1.88 3.00
CA GLY A 313 13.48 2.24 2.32
C GLY A 313 13.62 2.53 0.84
N THR A 314 12.46 2.67 0.21
CA THR A 314 12.31 2.92 -1.22
C THR A 314 11.61 4.25 -1.46
N THR A 315 11.81 4.83 -2.64
CA THR A 315 11.06 6.01 -3.07
C THR A 315 9.93 5.57 -3.99
N SER A 316 8.78 6.25 -3.95
CA SER A 316 7.61 5.93 -4.78
C SER A 316 7.95 5.88 -6.27
N LEU A 317 7.30 5.04 -7.07
CA LEU A 317 7.46 5.06 -8.54
C LEU A 317 7.27 6.49 -9.07
N SER A 318 8.31 7.04 -9.68
CA SER A 318 8.30 8.39 -10.26
C SER A 318 9.30 8.48 -11.40
N LEU A 319 9.10 9.45 -12.30
CA LEU A 319 10.03 9.67 -13.41
C LEU A 319 11.45 9.97 -12.91
N ASP A 320 11.58 10.74 -11.83
CA ASP A 320 12.88 11.06 -11.24
C ASP A 320 13.59 9.79 -10.73
N ASN A 321 12.84 8.84 -10.15
CA ASN A 321 13.40 7.57 -9.69
C ASN A 321 13.76 6.62 -10.85
N LEU A 322 12.96 6.61 -11.92
CA LEU A 322 13.29 5.86 -13.14
C LEU A 322 14.55 6.42 -13.82
N LEU A 323 14.75 7.74 -13.78
CA LEU A 323 15.91 8.44 -14.35
C LEU A 323 17.18 8.30 -13.52
N ALA A 324 17.06 8.33 -12.19
CA ALA A 324 18.21 8.28 -11.29
C ALA A 324 18.94 6.92 -11.35
N GLY A 325 18.21 5.83 -11.66
CA GLY A 325 18.70 4.46 -11.55
C GLY A 325 18.88 4.05 -10.08
N ALA A 326 18.80 2.75 -9.81
CA ALA A 326 19.03 2.22 -8.47
C ALA A 326 19.86 0.93 -8.60
N PRO A 327 21.19 1.03 -8.79
CA PRO A 327 22.06 -0.15 -8.87
C PRO A 327 21.84 -1.09 -7.68
N VAL A 328 21.92 -2.39 -7.93
CA VAL A 328 21.64 -3.43 -6.95
C VAL A 328 22.91 -4.21 -6.64
N PRO A 329 23.65 -3.81 -5.60
CA PRO A 329 24.68 -4.67 -5.03
C PRO A 329 24.01 -5.85 -4.31
N TYR A 330 22.88 -5.55 -3.67
CA TYR A 330 22.01 -6.46 -2.98
C TYR A 330 20.72 -5.72 -2.60
N VAL A 331 19.70 -6.50 -2.26
CA VAL A 331 18.42 -6.05 -1.71
C VAL A 331 18.24 -6.71 -0.36
N GLY A 332 18.14 -5.91 0.70
CA GLY A 332 17.92 -6.39 2.06
C GLY A 332 16.52 -6.11 2.54
N TYR A 333 16.04 -6.95 3.44
CA TYR A 333 14.80 -6.74 4.16
C TYR A 333 14.97 -7.26 5.58
N LEU A 334 14.59 -6.43 6.55
CA LEU A 334 14.96 -6.61 7.93
C LEU A 334 13.77 -6.38 8.86
N SER A 335 13.46 -7.36 9.70
CA SER A 335 12.59 -7.21 10.86
C SER A 335 13.43 -7.19 12.14
N ASP A 336 12.78 -7.10 13.30
CA ASP A 336 13.50 -7.08 14.58
C ASP A 336 14.33 -8.33 14.85
N ASN A 337 13.86 -9.47 14.33
CA ASN A 337 14.41 -10.79 14.64
C ASN A 337 14.88 -11.54 13.39
N ALA A 338 14.51 -11.11 12.18
CA ALA A 338 14.85 -11.78 10.94
C ALA A 338 15.42 -10.81 9.90
N SER A 339 16.36 -11.28 9.08
CA SER A 339 16.93 -10.47 8.00
C SER A 339 17.28 -11.35 6.82
N TYR A 340 16.94 -10.90 5.62
CA TYR A 340 17.36 -11.55 4.39
C TYR A 340 18.05 -10.58 3.46
N LEU A 341 18.89 -11.13 2.59
CA LEU A 341 19.63 -10.38 1.59
C LEU A 341 19.69 -11.14 0.28
N TYR A 342 19.09 -10.57 -0.76
CA TYR A 342 19.21 -11.01 -2.14
C TYR A 342 20.43 -10.35 -2.79
N VAL A 343 21.30 -11.14 -3.42
CA VAL A 343 22.56 -10.69 -4.02
C VAL A 343 22.66 -11.19 -5.46
N PRO A 344 22.47 -10.33 -6.48
CA PRO A 344 22.67 -10.73 -7.87
C PRO A 344 24.17 -10.88 -8.17
N LYS A 345 24.52 -11.74 -9.13
CA LYS A 345 25.91 -11.85 -9.60
C LYS A 345 26.43 -10.49 -10.11
N PRO A 346 27.58 -10.00 -9.62
CA PRO A 346 28.12 -8.72 -10.07
C PRO A 346 28.49 -8.69 -11.54
N LEU A 347 28.34 -7.52 -12.15
CA LEU A 347 28.88 -7.21 -13.46
C LEU A 347 30.41 -7.36 -13.47
N PRO A 348 31.02 -7.80 -14.59
CA PRO A 348 32.48 -7.96 -14.67
C PRO A 348 33.28 -6.66 -14.49
N ASN A 349 32.69 -5.50 -14.83
CA ASN A 349 33.32 -4.18 -14.73
C ASN A 349 32.29 -3.13 -14.28
N PRO A 350 31.88 -3.10 -13.00
CA PRO A 350 30.92 -2.13 -12.52
C PRO A 350 31.52 -0.72 -12.58
N THR A 351 30.78 0.25 -13.11
CA THR A 351 31.21 1.65 -13.21
C THR A 351 30.95 2.39 -11.89
N ASN A 352 32.00 2.95 -11.29
CA ASN A 352 31.98 4.06 -10.30
C ASN A 352 30.91 4.04 -9.17
N SER A 353 30.57 2.89 -8.59
CA SER A 353 29.55 2.76 -7.53
C SER A 353 30.11 2.54 -6.11
N GLY A 354 31.40 2.26 -5.94
CA GLY A 354 32.00 1.93 -4.64
C GLY A 354 31.72 0.49 -4.13
N LEU A 355 30.69 -0.18 -4.65
CA LEU A 355 30.36 -1.60 -4.40
C LEU A 355 30.08 -2.36 -5.72
N PRO A 356 30.45 -3.64 -5.84
CA PRO A 356 30.03 -4.50 -6.96
C PRO A 356 28.50 -4.61 -7.02
N PHE A 357 27.90 -4.54 -8.22
CA PHE A 357 26.46 -4.67 -8.43
C PHE A 357 26.15 -5.48 -9.69
N GLY A 358 24.97 -6.12 -9.70
CA GLY A 358 24.54 -7.06 -10.77
C GLY A 358 23.33 -6.62 -11.59
N GLY A 359 22.72 -5.49 -11.25
CA GLY A 359 21.50 -5.00 -11.90
C GLY A 359 21.05 -3.63 -11.40
N SER A 360 19.83 -3.23 -11.77
CA SER A 360 19.13 -2.05 -11.25
C SER A 360 17.72 -2.43 -10.83
N GLN A 361 17.21 -1.80 -9.78
CA GLN A 361 15.87 -2.05 -9.26
C GLN A 361 14.86 -0.95 -9.57
N ILE A 362 13.59 -1.34 -9.54
CA ILE A 362 12.43 -0.51 -9.23
C ILE A 362 11.74 -1.12 -8.02
N ALA A 363 11.19 -0.29 -7.13
CA ALA A 363 10.46 -0.77 -5.97
C ALA A 363 9.18 0.03 -5.73
N VAL A 364 8.12 -0.65 -5.31
CA VAL A 364 6.84 -0.08 -4.87
C VAL A 364 6.23 -1.00 -3.84
N GLY A 365 5.77 -0.45 -2.71
CA GLY A 365 4.95 -1.16 -1.72
C GLY A 365 5.44 -2.57 -1.41
N GLY A 366 6.57 -2.76 -0.73
CA GLY A 366 7.06 -4.10 -0.40
C GLY A 366 7.54 -4.99 -1.57
N ILE A 367 7.36 -4.58 -2.84
CA ILE A 367 7.80 -5.30 -4.05
C ILE A 367 9.03 -4.64 -4.66
N VAL A 368 9.99 -5.45 -5.10
CA VAL A 368 11.15 -5.03 -5.88
C VAL A 368 11.31 -5.82 -7.18
N VAL A 369 11.36 -5.11 -8.29
CA VAL A 369 11.79 -5.65 -9.59
C VAL A 369 13.28 -5.36 -9.74
N ASN A 370 14.13 -6.39 -9.73
CA ASN A 370 15.55 -6.27 -10.06
C ASN A 370 15.82 -6.78 -11.47
N THR A 371 16.21 -5.90 -12.39
CA THR A 371 16.61 -6.28 -13.75
C THR A 371 18.12 -6.47 -13.83
N PHE A 372 18.55 -7.60 -14.42
CA PHE A 372 19.97 -7.95 -14.52
C PHE A 372 20.71 -7.11 -15.55
N ASP A 373 22.03 -6.99 -15.36
CA ASP A 373 22.97 -6.45 -16.33
C ASP A 373 22.72 -5.00 -16.81
N ILE A 374 21.91 -4.23 -16.09
CA ILE A 374 21.67 -2.80 -16.31
C ILE A 374 22.14 -1.96 -15.12
N ASP A 375 22.41 -0.67 -15.36
CA ASP A 375 22.68 0.33 -14.34
C ASP A 375 21.51 1.31 -14.11
N ASN A 376 20.57 1.42 -15.05
CA ASN A 376 19.35 2.21 -14.93
C ASN A 376 18.18 1.55 -15.69
N PHE A 377 16.98 1.56 -15.11
CA PHE A 377 15.81 0.91 -15.74
C PHE A 377 15.33 1.62 -17.01
N LEU A 378 15.52 2.94 -17.11
CA LEU A 378 15.10 3.68 -18.30
C LEU A 378 15.82 3.23 -19.58
N SER A 379 17.04 2.69 -19.50
CA SER A 379 17.73 2.14 -20.66
C SER A 379 16.97 0.98 -21.30
N LEU A 380 16.22 0.20 -20.50
CA LEU A 380 15.33 -0.86 -20.99
C LEU A 380 14.19 -0.23 -21.80
N LEU A 381 13.46 0.72 -21.20
CA LEU A 381 12.26 1.34 -21.78
C LEU A 381 12.52 2.29 -22.97
N SER A 382 13.72 2.87 -23.03
CA SER A 382 14.11 3.82 -24.10
C SER A 382 14.87 3.18 -25.25
N SER A 383 15.19 1.87 -25.15
CA SER A 383 15.89 1.14 -26.19
C SER A 383 14.97 0.90 -27.40
N LYS A 384 15.37 1.47 -28.55
CA LYS A 384 14.67 1.25 -29.82
C LYS A 384 15.01 -0.12 -30.40
N GLU A 385 14.18 -0.61 -31.31
CA GLU A 385 14.33 -1.88 -32.06
C GLU A 385 15.76 -2.17 -32.58
N THR A 386 16.57 -1.13 -32.86
CA THR A 386 18.00 -1.25 -33.20
C THR A 386 18.88 -1.90 -32.12
N ALA A 387 18.43 -1.97 -30.85
CA ALA A 387 19.11 -2.61 -29.74
C ALA A 387 19.18 -4.15 -29.86
N ARG A 388 18.29 -4.78 -30.66
CA ARG A 388 18.25 -6.22 -30.98
C ARG A 388 19.57 -6.81 -31.53
N LYS A 389 20.59 -5.99 -31.75
CA LYS A 389 21.95 -6.40 -32.16
C LYS A 389 22.83 -6.92 -31.01
N GLY A 390 22.34 -7.00 -29.77
CA GLY A 390 23.10 -7.59 -28.65
C GLY A 390 24.13 -6.67 -28.01
N GLU A 391 24.07 -5.35 -28.28
CA GLU A 391 25.05 -4.36 -27.78
C GLU A 391 24.50 -3.47 -26.65
N ALA A 392 23.20 -3.58 -26.31
CA ALA A 392 22.57 -2.76 -25.28
C ALA A 392 22.71 -3.40 -23.88
N PRO A 393 23.10 -2.65 -22.83
CA PRO A 393 23.10 -3.13 -21.44
C PRO A 393 21.75 -3.74 -21.05
N GLY A 394 21.77 -4.83 -20.28
CA GLY A 394 20.56 -5.54 -19.82
C GLY A 394 20.00 -6.61 -20.74
N PHE A 395 20.34 -6.57 -22.01
CA PHE A 395 19.78 -7.51 -22.97
C PHE A 395 20.77 -8.62 -23.33
N ARG A 396 20.23 -9.82 -23.55
CA ARG A 396 20.98 -10.97 -24.04
C ARG A 396 20.44 -11.41 -25.40
N LEU A 397 21.37 -11.67 -26.31
CA LEU A 397 21.09 -12.37 -27.57
C LEU A 397 21.52 -13.82 -27.39
N LEU A 398 20.60 -14.77 -27.50
CA LEU A 398 20.84 -16.19 -27.33
C LEU A 398 20.66 -16.94 -28.65
N GLN A 399 21.72 -17.53 -29.18
CA GLN A 399 21.68 -18.28 -30.44
C GLN A 399 20.96 -19.63 -30.27
N PRO A 400 20.41 -20.23 -31.35
CA PRO A 400 19.85 -21.57 -31.30
C PRO A 400 20.80 -22.60 -30.66
N GLY A 401 20.31 -23.33 -29.66
CA GLY A 401 21.04 -24.32 -28.87
C GLY A 401 21.99 -23.75 -27.80
N GLU A 402 22.18 -22.44 -27.75
CA GLU A 402 23.01 -21.78 -26.74
C GLU A 402 22.30 -21.75 -25.38
N VAL A 403 23.09 -21.82 -24.31
CA VAL A 403 22.62 -21.74 -22.92
C VAL A 403 23.19 -20.48 -22.27
N THR A 404 22.35 -19.74 -21.58
CA THR A 404 22.76 -18.64 -20.68
C THR A 404 22.32 -18.94 -19.26
N ILE A 405 23.04 -18.39 -18.28
CA ILE A 405 22.78 -18.58 -16.85
C ILE A 405 22.75 -17.23 -16.16
N TYR A 406 21.69 -16.98 -15.40
CA TYR A 406 21.64 -15.92 -14.39
C TYR A 406 21.87 -16.55 -13.02
N GLU A 407 22.67 -15.90 -12.19
CA GLU A 407 23.06 -16.40 -10.87
C GLU A 407 22.76 -15.33 -9.83
N HIS A 408 22.22 -15.76 -8.69
CA HIS A 408 22.08 -14.94 -7.50
C HIS A 408 22.24 -15.82 -6.26
N SER A 409 22.48 -15.16 -5.12
CA SER A 409 22.47 -15.81 -3.81
C SER A 409 21.49 -15.10 -2.88
N VAL A 410 20.90 -15.84 -1.95
CA VAL A 410 20.09 -15.30 -0.86
C VAL A 410 20.66 -15.72 0.48
N PHE A 411 20.74 -14.80 1.45
CA PHE A 411 21.32 -15.06 2.78
C PHE A 411 20.27 -14.88 3.88
N ALA A 412 20.19 -15.83 4.81
CA ALA A 412 19.34 -15.73 6.00
C ALA A 412 20.17 -15.27 7.21
N GLY A 413 19.64 -14.32 7.98
CA GLY A 413 20.31 -13.72 9.13
C GLY A 413 19.48 -13.76 10.41
N ASP A 414 19.74 -12.81 11.32
CA ASP A 414 19.16 -12.77 12.66
C ASP A 414 18.48 -11.43 13.03
N GLY A 415 18.06 -10.66 12.03
CA GLY A 415 17.49 -9.32 12.21
C GLY A 415 18.54 -8.22 12.17
N ARG A 416 19.83 -8.56 12.34
CA ARG A 416 20.93 -7.61 12.14
C ARG A 416 21.37 -7.61 10.69
N LEU A 417 21.51 -6.44 10.09
CA LEU A 417 22.05 -6.29 8.74
C LEU A 417 23.46 -6.90 8.61
N GLU A 418 24.28 -6.78 9.64
CA GLU A 418 25.60 -7.42 9.73
C GLU A 418 25.56 -8.94 9.47
N SER A 419 24.53 -9.62 9.97
CA SER A 419 24.45 -11.09 9.90
C SER A 419 24.30 -11.62 8.47
N VAL A 420 23.76 -10.79 7.57
CA VAL A 420 23.62 -11.10 6.13
C VAL A 420 24.66 -10.38 5.28
N LEU A 421 25.11 -9.18 5.67
CA LEU A 421 26.14 -8.45 4.92
C LEU A 421 27.54 -9.05 5.07
N ALA A 422 27.91 -9.57 6.24
CA ALA A 422 29.21 -10.21 6.41
C ALA A 422 29.47 -11.34 5.40
N PRO A 423 28.60 -12.37 5.28
CA PRO A 423 28.77 -13.41 4.27
C PRO A 423 28.60 -12.88 2.84
N ALA A 424 27.75 -11.87 2.62
CA ALA A 424 27.59 -11.26 1.29
C ALA A 424 28.84 -10.49 0.84
N TYR A 425 29.53 -9.78 1.73
CA TYR A 425 30.79 -9.12 1.41
C TYR A 425 31.88 -10.13 1.08
N ASP A 426 31.96 -11.25 1.82
CA ASP A 426 32.86 -12.35 1.50
C ASP A 426 32.53 -12.94 0.11
N HIS A 427 31.24 -13.15 -0.20
CA HIS A 427 30.75 -13.61 -1.50
C HIS A 427 31.11 -12.64 -2.64
N LEU A 428 30.99 -11.33 -2.41
CA LEU A 428 31.29 -10.28 -3.38
C LEU A 428 32.79 -9.95 -3.48
N GLY A 429 33.63 -10.54 -2.63
CA GLY A 429 35.06 -10.23 -2.54
C GLY A 429 35.34 -8.79 -2.09
N VAL A 430 34.42 -8.18 -1.33
CA VAL A 430 34.57 -6.82 -0.79
C VAL A 430 35.45 -6.90 0.46
N PRO A 431 36.63 -6.24 0.47
CA PRO A 431 37.47 -6.21 1.66
C PRO A 431 36.75 -5.47 2.79
N THR A 432 36.69 -6.08 3.97
CA THR A 432 36.07 -5.50 5.16
C THR A 432 37.02 -5.53 6.35
N VAL A 433 36.74 -4.67 7.33
CA VAL A 433 37.45 -4.58 8.60
C VAL A 433 36.42 -4.63 9.71
N MET A 434 36.72 -5.35 10.79
CA MET A 434 35.85 -5.42 11.95
C MET A 434 35.87 -4.11 12.73
N LEU A 435 34.70 -3.49 12.91
CA LEU A 435 34.46 -2.48 13.93
C LEU A 435 33.92 -3.17 15.18
N GLN A 436 34.46 -2.83 16.34
CA GLN A 436 33.97 -3.33 17.63
C GLN A 436 33.92 -2.21 18.66
N GLY A 437 32.93 -2.25 19.55
CA GLY A 437 32.79 -1.25 20.60
C GLY A 437 31.83 -1.67 21.70
N ILE A 438 31.62 -0.77 22.65
CA ILE A 438 30.69 -0.96 23.77
C ILE A 438 29.74 0.23 23.82
N VAL A 439 28.46 -0.07 24.00
CA VAL A 439 27.41 0.87 24.32
C VAL A 439 27.02 0.70 25.79
N SER A 440 26.93 1.82 26.49
CA SER A 440 26.51 1.86 27.89
C SER A 440 25.39 2.87 28.07
N GLY A 441 24.54 2.61 29.07
CA GLY A 441 23.55 3.55 29.54
C GLY A 441 24.18 4.75 30.26
N PRO A 442 23.34 5.61 30.86
CA PRO A 442 23.78 6.85 31.49
C PRO A 442 24.63 6.66 32.74
N ALA A 443 24.51 5.51 33.40
CA ALA A 443 25.42 5.10 34.46
C ALA A 443 26.63 4.40 33.85
N GLU A 444 27.82 4.93 34.13
CA GLU A 444 29.09 4.37 33.63
C GLU A 444 29.20 2.87 33.95
N GLY A 445 29.49 2.07 32.92
CA GLY A 445 29.64 0.62 33.04
C GLY A 445 28.34 -0.18 33.07
N VAL A 446 27.16 0.45 33.00
CA VAL A 446 25.88 -0.26 32.79
C VAL A 446 25.70 -0.50 31.30
N PRO A 447 25.69 -1.76 30.82
CA PRO A 447 25.52 -2.05 29.41
C PRO A 447 24.16 -1.61 28.86
N ALA A 448 24.13 -1.13 27.62
CA ALA A 448 22.89 -0.91 26.88
C ALA A 448 22.71 -2.01 25.83
N GLN A 449 21.67 -2.82 25.98
CA GLN A 449 21.31 -3.92 25.08
C GLN A 449 20.39 -3.43 23.96
N ASP A 450 20.40 -4.12 22.80
CA ASP A 450 19.48 -3.91 21.68
C ASP A 450 19.51 -2.48 21.13
N VAL A 451 20.65 -1.79 21.30
CA VAL A 451 20.91 -0.50 20.67
C VAL A 451 21.27 -0.77 19.22
N THR A 452 20.59 -0.11 18.29
CA THR A 452 20.92 -0.19 16.86
C THR A 452 22.10 0.70 16.54
N ILE A 453 23.18 0.16 15.98
CA ILE A 453 24.37 0.91 15.56
C ILE A 453 24.48 0.86 14.04
N THR A 454 24.39 2.02 13.40
CA THR A 454 24.45 2.20 11.95
C THR A 454 25.78 2.83 11.54
N ALA A 455 26.44 2.29 10.52
CA ALA A 455 27.64 2.85 9.91
C ALA A 455 27.33 3.59 8.60
N VAL A 456 27.34 4.93 8.64
CA VAL A 456 27.13 5.79 7.47
C VAL A 456 28.47 6.25 6.90
N ALA A 457 28.81 5.81 5.70
CA ALA A 457 30.04 6.13 4.98
C ALA A 457 30.05 7.59 4.50
N THR A 458 30.70 8.48 5.25
CA THR A 458 30.79 9.92 4.95
C THR A 458 31.84 10.27 3.90
N HIS A 459 32.71 9.32 3.55
CA HIS A 459 33.71 9.49 2.48
C HIS A 459 33.11 9.33 1.07
N LEU A 460 31.89 8.80 0.97
CA LEU A 460 31.13 8.69 -0.27
C LEU A 460 30.23 9.92 -0.44
N THR A 461 29.85 10.23 -1.68
CA THR A 461 28.97 11.37 -1.99
C THR A 461 27.89 10.94 -2.99
N PRO A 462 26.61 10.90 -2.58
CA PRO A 462 26.11 11.15 -1.22
C PRO A 462 26.59 10.10 -0.18
N PRO A 463 26.49 10.37 1.13
CA PRO A 463 26.79 9.37 2.15
C PRO A 463 25.89 8.15 2.03
N LEU A 464 26.45 6.95 2.24
CA LEU A 464 25.72 5.68 2.14
C LEU A 464 25.75 4.93 3.46
N THR A 465 24.65 4.26 3.80
CA THR A 465 24.65 3.30 4.91
C THR A 465 25.27 2.00 4.43
N LEU A 466 26.38 1.56 5.00
CA LEU A 466 27.05 0.33 4.56
C LEU A 466 26.85 -0.83 5.52
N ASN A 467 26.49 -0.60 6.78
CA ASN A 467 26.14 -1.70 7.69
C ASN A 467 25.32 -1.20 8.90
N GLN A 468 24.65 -2.13 9.57
CA GLN A 468 23.92 -1.92 10.81
C GLN A 468 23.94 -3.19 11.69
N THR A 469 24.11 -3.03 13.00
CA THR A 469 24.10 -4.12 13.98
C THR A 469 23.33 -3.73 15.23
N LYS A 470 23.15 -4.68 16.16
CA LYS A 470 22.55 -4.45 17.48
C LYS A 470 23.56 -4.80 18.59
N SER A 471 23.54 -4.06 19.70
CA SER A 471 24.37 -4.38 20.87
C SER A 471 23.85 -5.60 21.63
N SER A 472 24.77 -6.40 22.15
CA SER A 472 24.48 -7.59 22.96
C SER A 472 23.99 -7.23 24.37
N PRO A 473 23.57 -8.20 25.20
CA PRO A 473 23.27 -7.97 26.62
C PRO A 473 24.44 -7.38 27.43
N SER A 474 25.69 -7.60 27.00
CA SER A 474 26.87 -6.95 27.59
C SER A 474 27.18 -5.58 27.00
N GLY A 475 26.33 -5.05 26.12
CA GLY A 475 26.48 -3.75 25.47
C GLY A 475 27.54 -3.75 24.36
N SER A 476 28.22 -4.86 24.12
CA SER A 476 29.19 -4.98 23.04
C SER A 476 28.49 -5.04 21.69
N PHE A 477 29.12 -4.48 20.66
CA PHE A 477 28.68 -4.63 19.28
C PHE A 477 29.89 -4.89 18.37
N GLU A 478 29.61 -5.60 17.28
CA GLU A 478 30.55 -5.90 16.21
C GLU A 478 29.85 -5.76 14.86
N MET A 479 30.56 -5.21 13.87
CA MET A 479 30.13 -5.20 12.46
C MET A 479 31.31 -5.05 11.51
N ARG A 480 31.19 -5.59 10.30
CA ARG A 480 32.21 -5.49 9.25
C ARG A 480 31.87 -4.37 8.28
N VAL A 481 32.83 -3.48 8.02
CA VAL A 481 32.64 -2.40 7.04
C VAL A 481 33.83 -2.32 6.07
N PRO A 482 33.64 -1.86 4.83
CA PRO A 482 34.75 -1.54 3.95
C PRO A 482 35.70 -0.47 4.54
N PRO A 483 36.97 -0.37 4.13
CA PRO A 483 37.84 0.73 4.53
C PRO A 483 37.26 2.10 4.12
N GLY A 484 37.29 3.07 5.02
CA GLY A 484 36.67 4.38 4.79
C GLY A 484 36.50 5.23 6.03
N SER A 485 35.87 6.40 5.87
CA SER A 485 35.42 7.23 7.00
C SER A 485 33.91 7.09 7.20
N TYR A 486 33.49 6.96 8.45
CA TYR A 486 32.13 6.68 8.87
C TYR A 486 31.65 7.61 9.98
N LEU A 487 30.38 7.98 9.92
CA LEU A 487 29.60 8.43 11.07
C LEU A 487 28.85 7.21 11.62
N LEU A 488 29.21 6.79 12.83
CA LEU A 488 28.45 5.78 13.56
C LEU A 488 27.31 6.47 14.30
N LYS A 489 26.09 5.99 14.09
CA LYS A 489 24.91 6.42 14.82
C LYS A 489 24.40 5.26 15.65
N ALA A 490 24.47 5.39 16.97
CA ALA A 490 23.87 4.45 17.89
C ALA A 490 22.52 5.01 18.35
N ARG A 491 21.44 4.24 18.16
CA ARG A 491 20.07 4.63 18.48
C ARG A 491 19.43 3.65 19.44
N ALA A 492 18.87 4.19 20.51
CA ALA A 492 18.00 3.50 21.45
C ALA A 492 16.64 4.22 21.45
N ALA A 493 15.65 3.65 22.12
CA ALA A 493 14.38 4.34 22.34
C ALA A 493 14.63 5.70 23.03
N GLY A 494 14.10 6.78 22.45
CA GLY A 494 14.24 8.14 22.97
C GLY A 494 15.65 8.76 22.95
N SER A 495 16.68 8.13 22.38
CA SER A 495 18.05 8.70 22.43
C SER A 495 18.93 8.27 21.25
N VAL A 496 19.86 9.14 20.87
CA VAL A 496 20.87 8.90 19.82
C VAL A 496 22.23 9.42 20.26
N VAL A 497 23.27 8.64 20.01
CA VAL A 497 24.69 9.00 20.19
C VAL A 497 25.40 8.84 18.85
N GLU A 498 26.21 9.82 18.46
CA GLU A 498 26.97 9.80 17.20
C GLU A 498 28.47 9.91 17.46
N THR A 499 29.27 9.20 16.68
CA THR A 499 30.75 9.34 16.68
C THR A 499 31.31 9.14 15.28
N SER A 500 32.42 9.78 14.96
CA SER A 500 33.16 9.51 13.71
C SER A 500 34.25 8.47 13.93
N VAL A 501 34.44 7.58 12.96
CA VAL A 501 35.51 6.59 12.93
C VAL A 501 36.13 6.51 11.54
N THR A 502 37.45 6.31 11.47
CA THR A 502 38.16 6.04 10.21
C THR A 502 38.72 4.62 10.28
N VAL A 503 38.45 3.87 9.23
CA VAL A 503 38.82 2.46 9.09
C VAL A 503 39.83 2.35 7.94
N ALA A 504 41.04 1.91 8.25
CA ALA A 504 42.08 1.65 7.26
C ALA A 504 42.01 0.19 6.80
N ALA A 505 42.46 -0.10 5.58
CA ALA A 505 42.55 -1.48 5.10
C ALA A 505 43.54 -2.31 5.94
N GLY A 506 43.13 -3.53 6.31
CA GLY A 506 43.93 -4.46 7.11
C GLY A 506 43.05 -5.45 7.86
N ASP A 507 43.68 -6.36 8.60
CA ASP A 507 42.98 -7.42 9.35
C ASP A 507 42.71 -7.05 10.82
N ASP A 508 43.35 -5.99 11.33
CA ASP A 508 43.24 -5.57 12.72
C ASP A 508 41.86 -4.93 13.00
N PRO A 509 41.11 -5.41 14.01
CA PRO A 509 39.85 -4.77 14.40
C PRO A 509 40.06 -3.33 14.87
N VAL A 510 39.15 -2.44 14.46
CA VAL A 510 39.12 -1.05 14.92
C VAL A 510 38.19 -0.94 16.12
N VAL A 511 38.75 -0.51 17.25
CA VAL A 511 38.00 -0.29 18.49
C VAL A 511 37.38 1.11 18.49
N VAL A 512 36.05 1.15 18.56
CA VAL A 512 35.27 2.39 18.69
C VAL A 512 35.30 2.85 20.15
N PRO A 513 35.50 4.15 20.44
CA PRO A 513 35.35 4.69 21.79
C PRO A 513 33.97 4.34 22.40
N PRO A 514 33.86 4.13 23.72
CA PRO A 514 32.58 3.82 24.35
C PRO A 514 31.49 4.83 24.01
N LEU A 515 30.31 4.34 23.63
CA LEU A 515 29.13 5.15 23.34
C LEU A 515 28.27 5.19 24.61
N ILE A 516 28.13 6.37 25.21
CA ILE A 516 27.43 6.55 26.48
C ILE A 516 26.12 7.27 26.23
N PHE A 517 25.00 6.59 26.46
CA PHE A 517 23.67 7.14 26.26
C PHE A 517 23.26 8.04 27.43
N PRO A 518 22.71 9.24 27.19
CA PRO A 518 22.04 9.98 28.24
C PRO A 518 20.76 9.26 28.71
N HIS A 519 20.21 9.67 29.86
CA HIS A 519 18.87 9.21 30.25
C HIS A 519 17.85 9.72 29.22
N PRO A 520 17.02 8.85 28.61
CA PRO A 520 15.92 9.31 27.75
C PRO A 520 14.91 10.09 28.59
N ALA A 521 14.13 10.95 27.93
CA ALA A 521 12.94 11.50 28.56
C ALA A 521 11.75 10.57 28.32
N GLN A 522 10.81 10.55 29.26
CA GLN A 522 9.62 9.69 29.16
C GLN A 522 8.36 10.54 29.19
N LEU A 523 7.46 10.28 28.25
CA LEU A 523 6.08 10.77 28.28
C LEU A 523 5.17 9.61 28.66
N ARG A 524 4.59 9.66 29.86
CA ARG A 524 3.53 8.75 30.27
C ARG A 524 2.18 9.37 29.96
N VAL A 525 1.35 8.69 29.17
CA VAL A 525 -0.02 9.11 28.86
C VAL A 525 -0.99 8.16 29.52
N VAL A 526 -1.88 8.69 30.36
CA VAL A 526 -3.03 7.97 30.91
C VAL A 526 -4.27 8.49 30.22
N LEU A 527 -5.04 7.58 29.64
CA LEU A 527 -6.21 7.85 28.82
C LEU A 527 -7.46 7.30 29.50
N ARG A 528 -8.39 8.19 29.82
CA ARG A 528 -9.68 7.86 30.44
C ARG A 528 -10.84 8.48 29.69
N ASP A 529 -12.03 7.96 29.95
CA ASP A 529 -13.27 8.63 29.57
C ASP A 529 -13.78 9.58 30.66
N ALA A 530 -14.91 10.26 30.37
CA ALA A 530 -15.55 11.18 31.29
C ALA A 530 -15.99 10.53 32.63
N ASP A 531 -16.18 9.21 32.65
CA ASP A 531 -16.52 8.42 33.85
C ASP A 531 -15.26 7.98 34.62
N GLY A 532 -14.06 8.32 34.12
CA GLY A 532 -12.77 7.96 34.70
C GLY A 532 -12.32 6.54 34.39
N VAL A 533 -13.00 5.83 33.49
CA VAL A 533 -12.67 4.47 33.07
C VAL A 533 -11.56 4.53 32.02
N PRO A 534 -10.53 3.65 32.07
CA PRO A 534 -9.54 3.58 31.01
C PRO A 534 -10.18 3.35 29.64
N THR A 535 -9.69 4.06 28.62
CA THR A 535 -10.24 3.95 27.26
C THR A 535 -9.16 3.86 26.20
N ILE A 536 -9.56 3.45 25.01
CA ILE A 536 -8.71 3.30 23.82
C ILE A 536 -8.53 4.66 23.15
N GLY A 537 -7.40 4.87 22.48
CA GLY A 537 -7.24 6.02 21.61
C GLY A 537 -5.85 6.08 20.98
N ARG A 538 -5.67 7.04 20.08
CA ARG A 538 -4.40 7.33 19.42
C ARG A 538 -3.76 8.57 20.03
N VAL A 539 -2.53 8.45 20.48
CA VAL A 539 -1.70 9.58 20.92
C VAL A 539 -0.83 10.02 19.75
N THR A 540 -0.97 11.27 19.33
CA THR A 540 -0.09 11.88 18.34
C THR A 540 0.81 12.90 19.01
N ILE A 541 2.11 12.77 18.79
CA ILE A 541 3.14 13.63 19.38
C ILE A 541 3.82 14.39 18.25
N THR A 542 3.74 15.71 18.28
CA THR A 542 4.33 16.59 17.27
C THR A 542 5.42 17.48 17.86
N CYS A 543 6.24 18.05 16.99
CA CYS A 543 7.39 18.88 17.32
C CYS A 543 7.36 20.14 16.42
N PRO A 544 6.71 21.23 16.88
CA PRO A 544 6.44 22.41 16.03
C PRO A 544 7.68 23.02 15.37
N ASP A 545 8.84 22.94 16.03
CA ASP A 545 10.11 23.51 15.58
C ASP A 545 11.07 22.46 14.98
N GLY A 546 10.53 21.31 14.55
CA GLY A 546 11.30 20.17 14.06
C GLY A 546 11.63 19.17 15.18
N CYS A 547 11.65 17.89 14.83
CA CYS A 547 11.80 16.83 15.81
C CYS A 547 13.27 16.61 16.17
N PRO A 548 13.65 16.70 17.46
CA PRO A 548 15.01 16.41 17.88
C PRO A 548 15.40 14.97 17.53
N GLN A 549 16.58 14.81 16.92
CA GLN A 549 17.19 13.50 16.65
C GLN A 549 16.28 12.50 15.92
N SER A 550 15.39 12.99 15.04
CA SER A 550 14.55 12.14 14.20
C SER A 550 15.42 11.14 13.43
N PRO A 551 14.98 9.88 13.32
CA PRO A 551 15.64 8.93 12.45
C PRO A 551 15.55 9.41 11.00
N THR A 552 16.59 9.08 10.23
CA THR A 552 16.61 9.31 8.79
C THR A 552 16.55 7.98 8.05
N ASN A 553 16.40 8.05 6.73
CA ASN A 553 16.57 6.94 5.80
C ASN A 553 17.91 6.20 5.88
N HIS A 554 18.87 6.67 6.66
CA HIS A 554 20.11 5.92 6.93
C HIS A 554 19.97 4.94 8.08
N GLU A 555 18.94 5.06 8.92
CA GLU A 555 18.79 4.26 10.14
C GLU A 555 17.53 3.40 10.15
N THR A 556 16.50 3.80 9.40
CA THR A 556 15.19 3.14 9.35
C THR A 556 14.55 3.34 8.00
N ASP A 557 13.62 2.45 7.64
CA ASP A 557 12.81 2.59 6.43
C ASP A 557 12.03 3.92 6.41
N VAL A 558 12.02 4.58 5.26
CA VAL A 558 11.26 5.81 5.04
C VAL A 558 9.75 5.60 5.08
N SER A 559 9.27 4.40 4.74
CA SER A 559 7.84 4.07 4.83
C SER A 559 7.34 4.03 6.27
N ASN A 560 8.23 3.67 7.19
CA ASN A 560 7.97 3.60 8.63
C ASN A 560 8.24 4.92 9.35
N LEU A 561 8.65 5.98 8.64
CA LEU A 561 8.84 7.29 9.26
C LEU A 561 7.51 7.98 9.48
N PRO A 562 7.27 8.57 10.67
CA PRO A 562 6.12 9.44 10.86
C PRO A 562 6.24 10.67 9.94
N PRO A 563 5.11 11.34 9.65
CA PRO A 563 5.11 12.56 8.84
C PRO A 563 6.09 13.63 9.37
N THR A 564 6.53 14.54 8.50
CA THR A 564 7.35 15.68 8.90
C THR A 564 6.75 16.41 10.11
N ASN A 565 7.59 16.69 11.11
CA ASN A 565 7.23 17.30 12.39
C ASN A 565 6.32 16.45 13.31
N TRP A 566 6.15 15.17 13.02
CA TRP A 566 5.51 14.22 13.93
C TRP A 566 6.60 13.35 14.55
N ALA A 567 6.70 13.38 15.88
CA ALA A 567 7.70 12.61 16.61
C ALA A 567 7.27 11.15 16.67
N ARG A 568 6.01 10.89 17.07
CA ARG A 568 5.44 9.55 17.26
C ARG A 568 3.93 9.58 17.08
N ILE A 569 3.39 8.45 16.63
CA ILE A 569 1.98 8.10 16.71
C ILE A 569 1.93 6.80 17.52
N VAL A 570 1.12 6.75 18.56
CA VAL A 570 1.08 5.62 19.50
C VAL A 570 -0.35 5.18 19.72
N ALA A 571 -0.61 3.90 19.48
CA ALA A 571 -1.89 3.29 19.80
C ALA A 571 -1.97 2.95 21.30
N VAL A 572 -3.06 3.36 21.95
CA VAL A 572 -3.36 3.04 23.35
C VAL A 572 -4.53 2.05 23.38
N GLY A 573 -4.25 0.86 23.89
CA GLY A 573 -5.24 -0.21 24.03
C GLY A 573 -6.19 -0.02 25.24
N PRO A 574 -7.03 -1.03 25.55
CA PRO A 574 -8.07 -0.95 26.59
C PRO A 574 -7.58 -0.66 28.02
N VAL A 575 -6.28 -0.87 28.30
CA VAL A 575 -5.66 -0.52 29.58
C VAL A 575 -5.59 1.00 29.80
N GLY A 576 -5.71 1.80 28.73
CA GLY A 576 -5.75 3.26 28.79
C GLY A 576 -4.46 3.88 29.32
N GLU A 577 -3.30 3.27 29.06
CA GLU A 577 -2.01 3.83 29.46
C GLU A 577 -0.92 3.44 28.46
N THR A 578 0.01 4.37 28.21
CA THR A 578 1.25 4.10 27.48
C THR A 578 2.38 4.98 27.98
N THR A 579 3.62 4.53 27.83
CA THR A 579 4.83 5.32 28.10
C THR A 579 5.69 5.34 26.85
N VAL A 580 6.07 6.54 26.42
CA VAL A 580 6.85 6.75 25.20
C VAL A 580 8.19 7.38 25.56
N GLU A 581 9.27 6.77 25.12
CA GLU A 581 10.61 7.36 25.27
C GLU A 581 10.92 8.29 24.09
N LEU A 582 11.33 9.51 24.41
CA LEU A 582 11.61 10.58 23.45
C LEU A 582 12.92 11.29 23.81
N PRO A 583 13.62 11.86 22.81
CA PRO A 583 14.71 12.79 23.08
C PRO A 583 14.23 13.97 23.96
N PRO A 584 15.10 14.53 24.80
CA PRO A 584 14.78 15.78 25.50
C PRO A 584 14.44 16.89 24.48
N GLY A 585 13.34 17.60 24.70
CA GLY A 585 12.83 18.56 23.72
C GLY A 585 11.45 19.11 24.03
N ALA A 586 11.00 20.03 23.19
CA ALA A 586 9.66 20.58 23.23
C ALA A 586 8.75 19.82 22.25
N TYR A 587 7.62 19.35 22.77
CA TYR A 587 6.65 18.55 22.04
C TYR A 587 5.24 19.11 22.25
N ARG A 588 4.31 18.65 21.42
CA ARG A 588 2.88 18.77 21.67
C ARG A 588 2.21 17.41 21.60
N VAL A 589 1.27 17.18 22.49
CA VAL A 589 0.58 15.89 22.64
C VAL A 589 -0.91 16.09 22.40
N MET A 590 -1.50 15.23 21.58
CA MET A 590 -2.93 15.17 21.33
C MET A 590 -3.43 13.74 21.35
N VAL A 591 -4.70 13.56 21.73
CA VAL A 591 -5.34 12.25 21.78
C VAL A 591 -6.69 12.29 21.06
N SER A 592 -6.95 11.29 20.23
CA SER A 592 -8.21 11.10 19.49
C SER A 592 -8.65 9.65 19.47
N ARG A 593 -9.93 9.39 19.17
CA ARG A 593 -10.42 8.07 18.77
C ARG A 593 -11.38 8.17 17.59
N GLY A 594 -10.85 8.64 16.46
CA GLY A 594 -11.62 8.93 15.25
C GLY A 594 -12.75 9.96 15.42
N MET A 595 -13.69 9.93 14.48
CA MET A 595 -14.78 10.91 14.34
C MET A 595 -15.96 10.72 15.32
N THR A 596 -15.98 9.64 16.11
CA THR A 596 -17.05 9.31 17.05
C THR A 596 -16.83 9.86 18.46
N HIS A 597 -15.63 10.38 18.73
CA HIS A 597 -15.19 10.82 20.05
C HIS A 597 -14.83 12.32 20.06
N SER A 598 -14.86 12.91 21.25
CA SER A 598 -14.15 14.16 21.51
C SER A 598 -12.63 13.97 21.40
N VAL A 599 -11.89 15.06 21.25
CA VAL A 599 -10.41 15.05 21.24
C VAL A 599 -9.82 15.72 22.48
N TRP A 600 -8.57 15.40 22.80
CA TRP A 600 -7.84 16.01 23.90
C TRP A 600 -6.52 16.66 23.41
N PRO A 601 -6.13 17.84 23.94
CA PRO A 601 -6.95 18.71 24.78
C PRO A 601 -8.12 19.31 23.96
N PRO A 602 -9.20 19.78 24.61
CA PRO A 602 -10.30 20.46 23.90
C PRO A 602 -9.86 21.69 23.10
N THR A 603 -8.70 22.27 23.45
CA THR A 603 -8.09 23.40 22.76
C THR A 603 -7.26 23.02 21.54
N ALA A 604 -7.11 21.73 21.22
CA ALA A 604 -6.41 21.27 20.01
C ALA A 604 -7.12 21.67 18.69
N LEU A 605 -8.22 22.43 18.79
CA LEU A 605 -9.20 22.70 17.74
C LEU A 605 -9.07 24.08 17.07
N THR A 606 -7.93 24.76 17.19
CA THR A 606 -7.73 26.03 16.47
C THR A 606 -7.53 25.78 14.96
N PRO A 607 -8.16 26.59 14.07
CA PRO A 607 -8.17 26.30 12.63
C PRO A 607 -6.77 26.37 12.02
N ASP A 608 -6.40 25.33 11.27
CA ASP A 608 -5.33 25.22 10.27
C ASP A 608 -3.91 25.75 10.61
N ASP A 609 -3.61 26.05 11.88
CA ASP A 609 -2.25 26.33 12.36
C ASP A 609 -1.70 25.16 13.21
N PRO A 610 -0.87 24.28 12.62
CA PRO A 610 -0.29 23.14 13.30
C PRO A 610 0.59 23.51 14.50
N SER A 611 1.08 24.74 14.58
CA SER A 611 1.93 25.20 15.67
C SER A 611 1.20 25.31 17.01
N PHE A 612 -0.14 25.21 17.01
CA PHE A 612 -0.99 25.26 18.20
C PHE A 612 -1.69 23.92 18.54
N TRP A 613 -1.54 22.87 17.73
CA TRP A 613 -2.24 21.60 17.94
C TRP A 613 -1.70 20.82 19.14
N GLY A 614 -2.56 20.49 20.10
CA GLY A 614 -2.19 19.67 21.26
C GLY A 614 -1.65 20.45 22.46
N MET A 615 -1.51 19.75 23.58
CA MET A 615 -0.95 20.28 24.82
C MET A 615 0.57 20.38 24.72
N PRO A 616 1.19 21.55 24.97
CA PRO A 616 2.65 21.68 24.98
C PRO A 616 3.25 20.91 26.17
N VAL A 617 4.30 20.15 25.90
CA VAL A 617 5.07 19.39 26.89
C VAL A 617 6.56 19.66 26.67
N LEU A 618 7.29 20.00 27.73
CA LEU A 618 8.75 20.10 27.72
C LEU A 618 9.31 18.89 28.44
N LEU A 619 10.18 18.14 27.76
CA LEU A 619 10.79 16.92 28.29
C LEU A 619 12.28 17.17 28.56
N ALA A 620 12.72 16.98 29.81
CA ALA A 620 14.13 16.97 30.18
C ALA A 620 14.70 15.54 30.24
N ALA A 621 16.02 15.41 30.10
CA ALA A 621 16.71 14.12 30.19
C ALA A 621 16.48 13.45 31.56
N GLY A 622 16.06 12.18 31.55
CA GLY A 622 15.74 11.41 32.76
C GLY A 622 14.46 11.82 33.49
N GLU A 623 13.69 12.75 32.93
CA GLU A 623 12.39 13.14 33.46
C GLU A 623 11.28 12.27 32.87
N THR A 624 10.33 11.86 33.72
CA THR A 624 9.04 11.31 33.29
C THR A 624 7.96 12.38 33.47
N VAL A 625 7.40 12.88 32.38
CA VAL A 625 6.22 13.76 32.42
C VAL A 625 4.97 12.92 32.20
N SER A 626 4.01 13.03 33.12
CA SER A 626 2.70 12.38 32.99
C SER A 626 1.66 13.33 32.44
N VAL A 627 0.92 12.87 31.43
CA VAL A 627 -0.22 13.54 30.81
C VAL A 627 -1.47 12.71 31.06
N GLU A 628 -2.44 13.32 31.74
CA GLU A 628 -3.78 12.74 31.91
C GLU A 628 -4.68 13.29 30.80
N ALA A 629 -5.05 12.43 29.86
CA ALA A 629 -5.91 12.73 28.73
C ALA A 629 -7.31 12.13 28.95
N GLU A 630 -8.33 12.91 28.58
CA GLU A 630 -9.74 12.54 28.73
C GLU A 630 -10.46 12.70 27.39
N ILE A 631 -11.05 11.63 26.87
CA ILE A 631 -11.89 11.63 25.65
C ILE A 631 -13.14 10.79 25.87
N HIS A 632 -14.26 11.11 25.22
CA HIS A 632 -15.51 10.38 25.40
C HIS A 632 -16.24 10.18 24.06
N PRO A 633 -16.94 9.06 23.84
CA PRO A 633 -17.85 8.90 22.70
C PRO A 633 -18.95 9.96 22.76
N VAL A 634 -19.25 10.62 21.64
CA VAL A 634 -20.23 11.74 21.61
C VAL A 634 -21.37 11.54 20.62
N LEU A 635 -21.27 10.57 19.71
CA LEU A 635 -22.31 10.28 18.73
C LEU A 635 -23.27 9.19 19.23
N ASP A 636 -24.54 9.30 18.85
CA ASP A 636 -25.54 8.23 19.06
C ASP A 636 -25.63 7.35 17.82
N LEU A 637 -24.99 6.18 17.94
CA LEU A 637 -24.86 5.17 16.89
C LEU A 637 -25.81 4.00 17.08
N SER A 638 -26.90 4.17 17.85
CA SER A 638 -27.90 3.10 18.05
C SER A 638 -28.40 2.56 16.71
N GLY A 639 -28.41 1.24 16.54
CA GLY A 639 -28.78 0.56 15.30
C GLY A 639 -27.73 0.61 14.17
N VAL A 640 -26.52 1.11 14.41
CA VAL A 640 -25.50 1.37 13.38
C VAL A 640 -24.14 0.83 13.78
N LEU A 641 -23.44 0.21 12.83
CA LEU A 641 -22.03 -0.16 12.92
C LEU A 641 -21.21 0.59 11.88
N SER A 642 -19.96 0.92 12.20
CA SER A 642 -19.00 1.39 11.21
C SER A 642 -18.21 0.25 10.61
N GLY A 643 -17.95 0.34 9.31
CA GLY A 643 -17.06 -0.58 8.62
C GLY A 643 -16.19 0.11 7.58
N ASP A 644 -14.99 -0.44 7.39
CA ASP A 644 -14.14 -0.12 6.25
C ASP A 644 -13.98 -1.38 5.41
N PHE A 645 -14.34 -1.25 4.13
CA PHE A 645 -14.53 -2.38 3.22
C PHE A 645 -13.36 -2.56 2.26
N HIS A 646 -12.29 -1.80 2.43
CA HIS A 646 -11.09 -1.89 1.61
C HIS A 646 -9.84 -1.59 2.45
N ILE A 647 -9.14 -2.65 2.87
CA ILE A 647 -8.00 -2.58 3.79
C ILE A 647 -6.92 -3.57 3.33
N HIS A 648 -5.70 -3.06 3.21
CA HIS A 648 -4.51 -3.86 2.91
C HIS A 648 -3.60 -4.01 4.12
N ALA A 649 -3.07 -5.20 4.30
CA ALA A 649 -2.11 -5.59 5.33
C ALA A 649 -1.07 -6.53 4.70
N MET A 650 -0.34 -7.29 5.53
CA MET A 650 0.84 -8.00 5.04
C MET A 650 0.58 -9.09 3.98
N ALA A 651 -0.64 -9.61 3.86
CA ALA A 651 -0.92 -10.59 2.82
C ALA A 651 -1.05 -9.95 1.43
N SER A 652 -1.32 -8.63 1.36
CA SER A 652 -1.33 -7.87 0.12
C SER A 652 0.11 -7.66 -0.37
N SER A 653 0.28 -7.74 -1.67
CA SER A 653 1.59 -7.59 -2.30
C SER A 653 2.14 -6.16 -2.18
N ASP A 654 1.30 -5.16 -2.00
CA ASP A 654 1.64 -3.74 -2.03
C ASP A 654 1.55 -3.03 -0.66
N SER A 655 1.41 -3.80 0.43
CA SER A 655 1.42 -3.30 1.80
C SER A 655 2.51 -3.97 2.64
N GLU A 656 3.12 -3.18 3.52
CA GLU A 656 4.15 -3.64 4.48
C GLU A 656 3.65 -3.62 5.94
N VAL A 657 2.34 -3.48 6.15
CA VAL A 657 1.74 -3.27 7.47
C VAL A 657 1.23 -4.57 8.08
N SER A 658 1.86 -4.99 9.18
CA SER A 658 1.46 -6.19 9.93
C SER A 658 0.00 -6.15 10.38
N ASN A 659 -0.65 -7.31 10.47
CA ASN A 659 -2.02 -7.42 10.96
C ASN A 659 -2.20 -6.80 12.35
N THR A 660 -1.20 -6.96 13.24
CA THR A 660 -1.22 -6.35 14.58
C THR A 660 -1.25 -4.82 14.52
N LYS A 661 -0.38 -4.21 13.71
CA LYS A 661 -0.39 -2.74 13.54
C LYS A 661 -1.69 -2.26 12.90
N ARG A 662 -2.20 -2.98 11.89
CA ARG A 662 -3.44 -2.63 11.19
C ARG A 662 -4.65 -2.69 12.12
N VAL A 663 -4.81 -3.76 12.90
CA VAL A 663 -5.88 -3.87 13.90
C VAL A 663 -5.80 -2.75 14.93
N MET A 664 -4.60 -2.43 15.44
CA MET A 664 -4.43 -1.35 16.40
C MET A 664 -4.75 0.03 15.82
N ASP A 665 -4.37 0.31 14.57
CA ASP A 665 -4.70 1.57 13.89
C ASP A 665 -6.23 1.78 13.84
N PHE A 666 -6.96 0.80 13.29
CA PHE A 666 -8.42 0.85 13.15
C PHE A 666 -9.16 0.85 14.49
N LEU A 667 -8.66 0.10 15.49
CA LEU A 667 -9.16 0.13 16.86
C LEU A 667 -9.10 1.55 17.44
N THR A 668 -7.96 2.22 17.26
CA THR A 668 -7.76 3.58 17.77
C THR A 668 -8.47 4.65 16.97
N GLU A 669 -8.98 4.34 15.79
CA GLU A 669 -9.89 5.18 15.03
C GLU A 669 -11.37 4.86 15.29
N GLY A 670 -11.66 3.87 16.15
CA GLY A 670 -13.00 3.51 16.57
C GLY A 670 -13.84 2.89 15.43
N VAL A 671 -13.22 2.10 14.55
CA VAL A 671 -13.93 1.27 13.57
C VAL A 671 -14.45 0.00 14.24
N ASP A 672 -15.68 -0.42 13.91
CA ASP A 672 -16.30 -1.62 14.50
C ASP A 672 -16.00 -2.89 13.69
N VAL A 673 -16.08 -2.81 12.35
CA VAL A 673 -15.91 -3.94 11.43
C VAL A 673 -14.82 -3.66 10.40
N MET A 674 -13.78 -4.49 10.38
CA MET A 674 -12.75 -4.49 9.34
C MET A 674 -13.05 -5.56 8.29
N VAL A 675 -13.02 -5.24 7.01
CA VAL A 675 -13.03 -6.28 5.96
C VAL A 675 -11.59 -6.50 5.51
N SER A 676 -11.12 -7.75 5.56
CA SER A 676 -9.83 -8.10 4.97
C SER A 676 -9.96 -8.16 3.45
N THR A 677 -9.20 -7.35 2.73
CA THR A 677 -9.27 -7.27 1.27
C THR A 677 -7.89 -7.17 0.65
N ASP A 678 -6.95 -7.97 1.15
CA ASP A 678 -5.61 -8.05 0.57
C ASP A 678 -5.69 -8.53 -0.90
N HIS A 679 -4.79 -8.02 -1.75
CA HIS A 679 -4.75 -8.37 -3.18
C HIS A 679 -4.58 -9.88 -3.40
N ASP A 680 -5.61 -10.49 -3.99
CA ASP A 680 -5.69 -11.92 -4.30
C ASP A 680 -5.23 -12.80 -3.12
N ALA A 681 -5.66 -12.43 -1.91
CA ALA A 681 -5.48 -13.22 -0.71
C ALA A 681 -6.76 -13.20 0.12
N VAL A 682 -7.28 -14.39 0.43
CA VAL A 682 -8.39 -14.56 1.37
C VAL A 682 -7.81 -14.56 2.79
N SER A 683 -7.60 -13.37 3.33
CA SER A 683 -6.94 -13.14 4.62
C SER A 683 -7.93 -12.94 5.76
N ASP A 684 -7.46 -12.99 7.01
CA ASP A 684 -8.31 -12.90 8.20
C ASP A 684 -7.62 -12.14 9.36
N PHE A 685 -8.25 -11.05 9.82
CA PHE A 685 -7.79 -10.30 11.01
C PHE A 685 -8.25 -10.92 12.34
N GLY A 686 -9.24 -11.83 12.33
CA GLY A 686 -9.85 -12.43 13.50
C GLY A 686 -8.86 -13.06 14.49
N PRO A 687 -7.88 -13.87 14.03
CA PRO A 687 -6.85 -14.43 14.91
C PRO A 687 -6.01 -13.35 15.62
N THR A 688 -5.70 -12.26 14.94
CA THR A 688 -4.95 -11.13 15.52
C THR A 688 -5.79 -10.39 16.56
N ILE A 689 -7.06 -10.12 16.26
CA ILE A 689 -8.01 -9.49 17.19
C ILE A 689 -8.15 -10.34 18.47
N ALA A 690 -8.24 -11.67 18.33
CA ALA A 690 -8.32 -12.59 19.45
C ALA A 690 -7.03 -12.61 20.28
N ALA A 691 -5.86 -12.69 19.63
CA ALA A 691 -4.55 -12.68 20.29
C ALA A 691 -4.29 -11.41 21.10
N LEU A 692 -4.79 -10.27 20.62
CA LEU A 692 -4.71 -8.98 21.33
C LEU A 692 -5.80 -8.80 22.40
N GLY A 693 -6.77 -9.72 22.51
CA GLY A 693 -7.88 -9.62 23.45
C GLY A 693 -8.89 -8.51 23.12
N LEU A 694 -9.02 -8.15 21.83
CA LEU A 694 -9.75 -6.97 21.37
C LEU A 694 -11.18 -7.26 20.88
N GLY A 695 -11.63 -8.51 20.88
CA GLY A 695 -12.93 -8.93 20.30
C GLY A 695 -14.19 -8.31 20.94
N LYS A 696 -14.06 -7.46 21.97
CA LYS A 696 -15.16 -6.63 22.51
C LYS A 696 -15.25 -5.24 21.86
N HIS A 697 -14.24 -4.85 21.10
CA HIS A 697 -14.04 -3.48 20.62
C HIS A 697 -13.95 -3.38 19.10
N ILE A 698 -13.59 -4.47 18.42
CA ILE A 698 -13.48 -4.54 16.97
C ILE A 698 -13.65 -5.99 16.51
N THR A 699 -14.22 -6.19 15.32
CA THR A 699 -14.34 -7.50 14.65
C THR A 699 -13.94 -7.39 13.18
N SER A 700 -13.85 -8.51 12.48
CA SER A 700 -13.57 -8.57 11.05
C SER A 700 -14.54 -9.46 10.27
N LEU A 701 -14.61 -9.22 8.96
CA LEU A 701 -15.17 -10.13 7.96
C LEU A 701 -14.07 -10.54 6.98
N ILE A 702 -14.05 -11.83 6.65
CA ILE A 702 -13.09 -12.38 5.68
C ILE A 702 -13.50 -11.97 4.27
N GLY A 703 -12.59 -11.35 3.52
CA GLY A 703 -12.79 -11.02 2.11
C GLY A 703 -11.50 -11.15 1.32
N ALA A 704 -11.51 -10.58 0.12
CA ALA A 704 -10.33 -10.38 -0.72
C ALA A 704 -10.58 -9.18 -1.65
N GLU A 705 -9.52 -8.50 -2.07
CA GLU A 705 -9.56 -7.69 -3.29
C GLU A 705 -9.12 -8.56 -4.47
N ILE A 706 -10.07 -8.91 -5.34
CA ILE A 706 -9.79 -9.62 -6.58
C ILE A 706 -9.19 -8.62 -7.57
N THR A 707 -7.92 -8.82 -7.91
CA THR A 707 -7.08 -7.78 -8.51
C THR A 707 -6.84 -8.07 -9.98
N THR A 708 -7.82 -7.75 -10.82
CA THR A 708 -7.66 -7.94 -12.25
C THR A 708 -6.95 -6.73 -12.87
N PRO A 709 -5.83 -6.91 -13.59
CA PRO A 709 -5.13 -5.77 -14.18
C PRO A 709 -5.89 -5.17 -15.36
N ASN A 710 -6.79 -5.95 -15.99
CA ASN A 710 -7.43 -5.59 -17.25
C ASN A 710 -8.88 -5.11 -17.08
N ILE A 711 -9.60 -5.50 -16.02
CA ILE A 711 -11.03 -5.15 -15.86
C ILE A 711 -11.36 -4.48 -14.51
N GLY A 712 -10.33 -4.03 -13.80
CA GLY A 712 -10.43 -3.34 -12.51
C GLY A 712 -10.43 -4.29 -11.32
N HIS A 713 -10.58 -3.74 -10.12
CA HIS A 713 -10.55 -4.53 -8.89
C HIS A 713 -11.92 -4.65 -8.25
N PHE A 714 -12.11 -5.73 -7.51
CA PHE A 714 -13.38 -6.06 -6.89
C PHE A 714 -13.18 -6.55 -5.47
N ASN A 715 -13.82 -5.92 -4.49
CA ASN A 715 -13.91 -6.49 -3.15
C ASN A 715 -15.08 -7.45 -3.07
N ALA A 716 -14.84 -8.61 -2.47
CA ALA A 716 -15.90 -9.57 -2.16
C ALA A 716 -15.82 -10.00 -0.69
N PHE A 717 -16.95 -9.97 0.02
CA PHE A 717 -17.05 -10.44 1.39
C PHE A 717 -18.50 -10.77 1.79
N PRO A 718 -18.72 -11.74 2.70
CA PRO A 718 -17.73 -12.66 3.25
C PRO A 718 -17.32 -13.74 2.23
N LEU A 719 -16.04 -14.15 2.28
CA LEU A 719 -15.51 -15.29 1.52
C LEU A 719 -15.12 -16.46 2.44
N SER A 720 -14.98 -17.66 1.86
CA SER A 720 -14.48 -18.84 2.57
C SER A 720 -12.97 -18.96 2.43
N ARG A 721 -12.25 -19.06 3.55
CA ARG A 721 -10.79 -19.20 3.57
C ARG A 721 -10.38 -20.67 3.66
N ASP A 722 -9.51 -21.13 2.76
CA ASP A 722 -8.83 -22.43 2.87
C ASP A 722 -7.44 -22.26 3.50
N PRO A 723 -7.21 -22.70 4.75
CA PRO A 723 -5.91 -22.58 5.42
C PRO A 723 -4.82 -23.48 4.83
N LEU A 724 -5.17 -24.46 3.99
CA LEU A 724 -4.23 -25.37 3.32
C LEU A 724 -3.79 -24.84 1.95
N ALA A 725 -4.58 -23.96 1.33
CA ALA A 725 -4.24 -23.31 0.08
C ALA A 725 -3.30 -22.11 0.30
N ARG A 726 -2.46 -21.82 -0.70
CA ARG A 726 -1.66 -20.58 -0.70
C ARG A 726 -2.60 -19.37 -0.65
N LYS A 727 -2.22 -18.37 0.16
CA LYS A 727 -2.98 -17.13 0.34
C LYS A 727 -4.46 -17.31 0.70
N GLY A 728 -4.83 -18.43 1.32
CA GLY A 728 -6.21 -18.69 1.70
C GLY A 728 -7.12 -19.20 0.57
N GLY A 729 -6.55 -19.46 -0.62
CA GLY A 729 -7.28 -19.90 -1.80
C GLY A 729 -7.95 -18.74 -2.53
N PRO A 730 -7.22 -17.84 -3.21
CA PRO A 730 -7.83 -16.76 -3.96
C PRO A 730 -8.66 -17.24 -5.16
N ILE A 731 -9.52 -16.35 -5.65
CA ILE A 731 -10.33 -16.59 -6.85
C ILE A 731 -9.42 -16.54 -8.08
N ASP A 732 -9.41 -17.63 -8.84
CA ASP A 732 -8.70 -17.73 -10.12
C ASP A 732 -9.42 -16.93 -11.21
N TRP A 733 -9.03 -15.66 -11.38
CA TRP A 733 -9.57 -14.78 -12.40
C TRP A 733 -8.81 -14.86 -13.74
N SER A 734 -7.56 -15.31 -13.76
CA SER A 734 -6.79 -15.54 -14.99
C SER A 734 -7.33 -16.74 -15.76
N ASN A 735 -7.97 -17.69 -15.06
CA ASN A 735 -8.44 -18.96 -15.61
C ASN A 735 -7.28 -19.78 -16.19
N GLY A 736 -6.14 -19.73 -15.51
CA GLY A 736 -4.90 -20.36 -15.91
C GLY A 736 -4.38 -19.90 -17.28
N ALA A 737 -3.93 -20.86 -18.10
CA ALA A 737 -3.47 -20.58 -19.47
C ALA A 737 -4.62 -20.31 -20.47
N ASP A 738 -5.88 -20.40 -20.03
CA ASP A 738 -7.04 -20.05 -20.85
C ASP A 738 -7.34 -18.55 -20.73
N PRO A 739 -8.23 -17.99 -21.58
CA PRO A 739 -8.59 -16.58 -21.49
C PRO A 739 -9.21 -16.18 -20.14
N ASN A 740 -8.89 -14.97 -19.67
CA ASN A 740 -9.37 -14.41 -18.41
C ASN A 740 -10.90 -14.43 -18.30
N LEU A 741 -11.39 -14.54 -17.06
CA LEU A 741 -12.82 -14.47 -16.77
C LEU A 741 -13.40 -13.11 -17.17
N THR A 742 -14.53 -13.12 -17.87
CA THR A 742 -15.35 -11.90 -18.04
C THR A 742 -15.93 -11.44 -16.70
N PRO A 743 -16.33 -10.16 -16.53
CA PRO A 743 -16.97 -9.72 -15.28
C PRO A 743 -18.14 -10.60 -14.83
N ALA A 744 -18.99 -11.07 -15.76
CA ALA A 744 -20.10 -11.97 -15.44
C ALA A 744 -19.64 -13.33 -14.90
N GLN A 745 -18.58 -13.91 -15.47
CA GLN A 745 -17.99 -15.16 -14.99
C GLN A 745 -17.26 -14.96 -13.65
N LEU A 746 -16.59 -13.82 -13.48
CA LEU A 746 -15.93 -13.48 -12.22
C LEU A 746 -16.94 -13.40 -11.07
N TYR A 747 -18.06 -12.69 -11.25
CA TYR A 747 -19.10 -12.61 -10.22
C TYR A 747 -19.72 -13.97 -9.89
N GLN A 748 -19.84 -14.87 -10.88
CA GLN A 748 -20.27 -16.23 -10.63
C GLN A 748 -19.21 -17.01 -9.82
N SER A 749 -17.94 -16.86 -10.15
CA SER A 749 -16.82 -17.47 -9.41
C SER A 749 -16.79 -17.01 -7.96
N ILE A 750 -17.02 -15.71 -7.69
CA ILE A 750 -17.17 -15.17 -6.33
C ILE A 750 -18.31 -15.86 -5.56
N ALA A 751 -19.48 -16.01 -6.19
CA ALA A 751 -20.60 -16.68 -5.55
C ALA A 751 -20.27 -18.14 -5.21
N ASP A 752 -19.63 -18.86 -6.14
CA ASP A 752 -19.24 -20.26 -5.96
C ASP A 752 -18.14 -20.43 -4.89
N HIS A 753 -17.26 -19.44 -4.74
CA HIS A 753 -16.17 -19.42 -3.77
C HIS A 753 -16.65 -19.25 -2.31
N SER A 754 -17.89 -18.79 -2.12
CA SER A 754 -18.36 -18.33 -0.82
C SER A 754 -18.92 -19.44 0.09
N GLY A 755 -18.71 -20.70 -0.27
CA GLY A 755 -19.08 -21.85 0.56
C GLY A 755 -20.58 -21.89 0.86
N ASP A 756 -20.96 -21.97 2.14
CA ASP A 756 -22.37 -22.03 2.56
C ASP A 756 -23.15 -20.72 2.37
N GLN A 757 -22.48 -19.63 1.94
CA GLN A 757 -23.07 -18.29 1.79
C GLN A 757 -23.30 -17.90 0.32
N VAL A 758 -23.38 -18.86 -0.62
CA VAL A 758 -23.51 -18.60 -2.07
C VAL A 758 -24.54 -17.52 -2.39
N GLY A 759 -24.10 -16.43 -3.02
CA GLY A 759 -24.95 -15.37 -3.55
C GLY A 759 -25.39 -14.33 -2.51
N GLU A 760 -24.89 -14.42 -1.27
CA GLU A 760 -25.17 -13.43 -0.21
C GLU A 760 -24.10 -12.32 -0.15
N GLN A 761 -22.98 -12.45 -0.86
CA GLN A 761 -21.81 -11.56 -0.75
C GLN A 761 -22.15 -10.10 -1.06
N VAL A 762 -21.44 -9.19 -0.41
CA VAL A 762 -21.18 -7.87 -0.98
C VAL A 762 -20.14 -8.05 -2.08
N VAL A 763 -20.49 -7.67 -3.31
CA VAL A 763 -19.56 -7.60 -4.43
C VAL A 763 -19.43 -6.14 -4.83
N GLN A 764 -18.29 -5.56 -4.52
CA GLN A 764 -18.01 -4.14 -4.69
C GLN A 764 -17.06 -3.92 -5.85
N ILE A 765 -17.38 -3.01 -6.78
CA ILE A 765 -16.38 -2.50 -7.72
C ILE A 765 -15.54 -1.41 -7.03
N ASN A 766 -14.22 -1.53 -7.10
CA ASN A 766 -13.31 -0.60 -6.43
C ASN A 766 -12.84 0.50 -7.38
N HIS A 767 -12.51 1.67 -6.82
CA HIS A 767 -11.90 2.85 -7.48
C HIS A 767 -12.07 2.89 -9.02
N ALA A 768 -13.33 2.96 -9.48
CA ALA A 768 -13.76 2.52 -10.81
C ALA A 768 -13.27 3.35 -12.01
N THR A 769 -12.44 4.37 -11.79
CA THR A 769 -11.90 5.27 -12.82
C THR A 769 -10.57 4.76 -13.38
N GLY A 770 -10.18 5.21 -14.59
CA GLY A 770 -8.87 4.87 -15.14
C GLY A 770 -8.75 3.37 -15.45
N SER A 771 -7.85 2.68 -14.75
CA SER A 771 -7.71 1.22 -14.77
C SER A 771 -8.82 0.47 -14.02
N GLY A 772 -9.64 1.16 -13.23
CA GLY A 772 -10.82 0.57 -12.58
C GLY A 772 -11.93 0.19 -13.56
N THR A 773 -12.89 -0.63 -13.14
CA THR A 773 -13.82 -1.36 -14.02
C THR A 773 -14.57 -0.49 -15.04
N ILE A 774 -15.10 0.67 -14.65
CA ILE A 774 -15.84 1.54 -15.58
C ILE A 774 -14.89 2.13 -16.63
N GLY A 775 -13.70 2.58 -16.20
CA GLY A 775 -12.67 3.12 -17.09
C GLY A 775 -12.10 2.06 -18.03
N ALA A 776 -11.67 0.92 -17.49
CA ALA A 776 -11.04 -0.17 -18.22
C ALA A 776 -11.95 -0.77 -19.29
N LEU A 777 -13.22 -1.03 -18.95
CA LEU A 777 -14.22 -1.56 -19.89
C LEU A 777 -14.76 -0.51 -20.86
N LYS A 778 -14.38 0.76 -20.66
CA LYS A 778 -14.98 1.93 -21.32
C LYS A 778 -16.49 1.87 -21.23
N ALA A 779 -17.00 1.61 -20.03
CA ALA A 779 -18.40 1.34 -19.82
C ALA A 779 -19.24 2.61 -19.97
N ASP A 780 -20.33 2.51 -20.71
CA ASP A 780 -21.44 3.46 -20.66
C ASP A 780 -22.44 2.96 -19.63
N VAL A 781 -22.34 3.50 -18.41
CA VAL A 781 -23.22 3.13 -17.29
C VAL A 781 -24.67 3.59 -17.47
N LEU A 782 -25.03 4.36 -18.49
CA LEU A 782 -26.44 4.61 -18.80
C LEU A 782 -27.03 3.41 -19.55
N THR A 783 -26.33 2.91 -20.56
CA THR A 783 -26.83 1.81 -21.40
C THR A 783 -26.42 0.43 -20.90
N GLY A 784 -25.36 0.32 -20.10
CA GLY A 784 -24.79 -0.97 -19.69
C GLY A 784 -24.01 -1.63 -20.83
N TYR A 785 -23.50 -0.82 -21.76
CA TYR A 785 -22.61 -1.27 -22.81
C TYR A 785 -21.16 -1.02 -22.44
N SER A 786 -20.30 -1.80 -23.07
CA SER A 786 -18.85 -1.74 -22.96
C SER A 786 -18.24 -1.56 -24.34
N PHE A 787 -17.10 -0.88 -24.41
CA PHE A 787 -16.44 -0.57 -25.69
C PHE A 787 -14.94 -0.88 -25.68
N ALA A 788 -14.45 -1.49 -24.60
CA ALA A 788 -13.10 -2.01 -24.56
C ALA A 788 -12.95 -3.24 -25.47
N ASP A 789 -11.82 -3.30 -26.15
CA ASP A 789 -11.50 -4.39 -27.08
C ASP A 789 -11.20 -5.67 -26.29
N ARG A 790 -11.89 -6.76 -26.61
CA ARG A 790 -11.81 -8.02 -25.86
C ARG A 790 -10.42 -8.62 -25.92
N ASP A 791 -9.76 -8.53 -27.08
CA ASP A 791 -8.42 -9.04 -27.29
C ASP A 791 -7.41 -8.27 -26.41
N SER A 792 -7.53 -6.94 -26.33
CA SER A 792 -6.70 -6.12 -25.45
C SER A 792 -6.84 -6.43 -23.96
N LEU A 793 -7.94 -7.07 -23.56
CA LEU A 793 -8.24 -7.49 -22.19
C LEU A 793 -7.98 -8.99 -21.94
N ARG A 794 -7.38 -9.69 -22.91
CA ARG A 794 -7.13 -11.15 -22.88
C ARG A 794 -8.40 -11.99 -22.74
N MET A 795 -9.50 -11.52 -23.33
CA MET A 795 -10.79 -12.22 -23.30
C MET A 795 -11.12 -12.79 -24.68
N PRO A 796 -11.75 -13.97 -24.76
CA PRO A 796 -12.01 -14.60 -26.04
C PRO A 796 -13.08 -13.81 -26.80
N PRO A 797 -13.07 -13.86 -28.14
CA PRO A 797 -14.18 -13.38 -28.94
C PRO A 797 -15.48 -14.05 -28.50
N ALA A 798 -16.55 -13.28 -28.36
CA ALA A 798 -17.88 -13.81 -28.03
C ALA A 798 -18.79 -13.68 -29.25
N GLU A 799 -19.59 -14.72 -29.52
CA GLU A 799 -20.56 -14.67 -30.62
C GLU A 799 -21.53 -13.50 -30.41
N GLY A 800 -21.70 -12.69 -31.47
CA GLY A 800 -22.53 -11.48 -31.40
C GLY A 800 -21.81 -10.25 -30.88
N TYR A 801 -20.52 -10.32 -30.51
CA TYR A 801 -19.74 -9.19 -30.01
C TYR A 801 -18.46 -8.90 -30.86
N PRO A 802 -18.08 -7.63 -31.07
CA PRO A 802 -18.90 -6.47 -30.77
C PRO A 802 -20.21 -6.49 -31.57
N ASP A 803 -21.31 -6.07 -30.94
CA ASP A 803 -22.61 -6.04 -31.60
C ASP A 803 -22.53 -5.07 -32.79
N PRO A 804 -22.92 -5.49 -34.01
CA PRO A 804 -22.66 -4.72 -35.23
C PRO A 804 -23.50 -3.43 -35.33
N ILE A 805 -24.53 -3.28 -34.51
CA ILE A 805 -25.42 -2.11 -34.50
C ILE A 805 -24.96 -1.14 -33.41
N THR A 806 -24.78 -1.64 -32.20
CA THR A 806 -24.56 -0.85 -30.98
C THR A 806 -23.07 -0.67 -30.67
N GLY A 807 -22.22 -1.58 -31.14
CA GLY A 807 -20.79 -1.65 -30.85
C GLY A 807 -20.46 -2.13 -29.44
N ASP A 808 -21.45 -2.59 -28.67
CA ASP A 808 -21.23 -3.18 -27.35
C ASP A 808 -20.32 -4.41 -27.47
N THR A 809 -19.36 -4.54 -26.55
CA THR A 809 -18.43 -5.68 -26.50
C THR A 809 -18.87 -6.78 -25.54
N GLY A 810 -20.00 -6.59 -24.84
CA GLY A 810 -20.63 -7.59 -23.98
C GLY A 810 -19.85 -7.91 -22.72
N LEU A 811 -18.99 -6.99 -22.28
CA LEU A 811 -18.14 -7.14 -21.11
C LEU A 811 -18.77 -6.58 -19.84
N TRP A 812 -19.60 -5.53 -19.95
CA TRP A 812 -20.26 -4.95 -18.79
C TRP A 812 -21.29 -5.92 -18.17
N SER A 813 -21.26 -6.05 -16.84
CA SER A 813 -22.22 -6.84 -16.08
C SER A 813 -22.69 -6.07 -14.85
N ASP A 814 -23.99 -6.19 -14.59
CA ASP A 814 -24.68 -5.53 -13.48
C ASP A 814 -24.68 -6.34 -12.19
N ASN A 815 -24.10 -7.54 -12.15
CA ASN A 815 -24.24 -8.47 -11.02
C ASN A 815 -23.37 -8.13 -9.78
N PHE A 816 -22.84 -6.92 -9.68
CA PHE A 816 -22.24 -6.39 -8.46
C PHE A 816 -23.31 -5.72 -7.58
N THR A 817 -23.06 -5.60 -6.27
CA THR A 817 -24.03 -5.04 -5.31
C THR A 817 -23.61 -3.67 -4.78
N ALA A 818 -22.31 -3.36 -4.76
CA ALA A 818 -21.78 -2.13 -4.20
C ALA A 818 -20.72 -1.48 -5.11
N MET A 819 -20.42 -0.20 -4.87
CA MET A 819 -19.33 0.51 -5.53
C MET A 819 -18.74 1.58 -4.62
N GLU A 820 -17.42 1.75 -4.68
CA GLU A 820 -16.73 2.80 -3.94
C GLU A 820 -17.06 4.17 -4.52
N VAL A 821 -17.80 4.98 -3.78
CA VAL A 821 -18.08 6.37 -4.16
C VAL A 821 -17.04 7.30 -3.57
N LEU A 822 -16.56 7.01 -2.35
CA LEU A 822 -15.48 7.75 -1.69
C LEU A 822 -14.36 6.79 -1.25
N ASN A 823 -13.35 6.64 -2.09
CA ASN A 823 -12.09 5.98 -1.75
C ASN A 823 -11.04 7.05 -1.38
N GLY A 824 -10.47 6.94 -0.18
CA GLY A 824 -9.51 7.91 0.35
C GLY A 824 -10.09 9.34 0.40
N HIS A 825 -9.35 10.31 -0.15
CA HIS A 825 -9.70 11.74 -0.04
C HIS A 825 -9.73 12.50 -1.39
N SER A 826 -9.76 11.79 -2.52
CA SER A 826 -9.78 12.42 -3.85
C SER A 826 -11.18 12.94 -4.21
N MET A 827 -11.41 14.24 -4.02
CA MET A 827 -12.68 14.87 -4.39
C MET A 827 -12.96 14.83 -5.90
N ASN A 828 -11.93 14.84 -6.74
CA ASN A 828 -12.08 14.74 -8.19
C ASN A 828 -12.66 13.37 -8.58
N ASN A 829 -12.14 12.29 -8.01
CA ASN A 829 -12.64 10.94 -8.25
C ASN A 829 -14.05 10.77 -7.67
N PHE A 830 -14.27 11.26 -6.44
CA PHE A 830 -15.60 11.26 -5.80
C PHE A 830 -16.70 11.80 -6.72
N TRP A 831 -16.47 12.95 -7.38
CA TRP A 831 -17.47 13.54 -8.27
C TRP A 831 -17.67 12.79 -9.59
N GLY A 832 -16.60 12.23 -10.14
CA GLY A 832 -16.70 11.36 -11.32
C GLY A 832 -17.53 10.13 -11.02
N ILE A 833 -17.24 9.46 -9.90
CA ILE A 833 -17.90 8.22 -9.52
C ILE A 833 -19.33 8.45 -9.06
N THR A 834 -19.60 9.52 -8.30
CA THR A 834 -20.97 9.91 -7.88
C THR A 834 -21.89 10.03 -9.10
N ARG A 835 -21.42 10.60 -10.21
CA ARG A 835 -22.24 10.70 -11.45
C ARG A 835 -22.61 9.33 -12.00
N TRP A 836 -21.64 8.42 -12.08
CA TRP A 836 -21.89 7.08 -12.58
C TRP A 836 -22.82 6.30 -11.66
N TRP A 837 -22.58 6.36 -10.36
CA TRP A 837 -23.43 5.76 -9.34
C TRP A 837 -24.88 6.24 -9.43
N LEU A 838 -25.11 7.56 -9.46
CA LEU A 838 -26.46 8.11 -9.58
C LEU A 838 -27.11 7.82 -10.94
N THR A 839 -26.32 7.61 -12.00
CA THR A 839 -26.82 7.13 -13.30
C THR A 839 -27.31 5.68 -13.21
N LEU A 840 -26.58 4.81 -12.50
CA LEU A 840 -26.98 3.41 -12.25
C LEU A 840 -28.28 3.35 -11.43
N VAL A 841 -28.36 4.14 -10.35
CA VAL A 841 -29.58 4.31 -9.55
C VAL A 841 -30.73 4.75 -10.47
N SER A 842 -30.51 5.83 -11.24
CA SER A 842 -31.53 6.41 -12.11
C SER A 842 -32.01 5.50 -13.23
N ARG A 843 -31.22 4.51 -13.68
CA ARG A 843 -31.64 3.58 -14.75
C ARG A 843 -32.34 2.31 -14.23
N GLY A 844 -32.48 2.14 -12.90
CA GLY A 844 -33.06 0.95 -12.30
C GLY A 844 -32.06 -0.14 -11.93
N ALA A 845 -30.77 0.21 -11.79
CA ALA A 845 -29.73 -0.68 -11.30
C ALA A 845 -29.10 -0.08 -10.03
N PRO A 846 -29.87 0.07 -8.92
CA PRO A 846 -29.35 0.68 -7.70
C PRO A 846 -28.23 -0.19 -7.11
N ARG A 847 -27.12 0.46 -6.76
CA ARG A 847 -25.94 -0.16 -6.14
C ARG A 847 -25.61 0.61 -4.87
N THR A 848 -25.10 -0.08 -3.86
CA THR A 848 -24.72 0.57 -2.62
C THR A 848 -23.46 1.39 -2.83
N GLY A 849 -23.55 2.70 -2.64
CA GLY A 849 -22.38 3.57 -2.60
C GLY A 849 -21.67 3.44 -1.24
N THR A 850 -20.38 3.12 -1.25
CA THR A 850 -19.57 2.92 -0.04
C THR A 850 -18.45 3.94 0.06
N ALA A 851 -17.91 4.09 1.27
CA ALA A 851 -16.71 4.87 1.54
C ALA A 851 -15.68 4.04 2.31
N VAL A 852 -14.43 4.08 1.86
CA VAL A 852 -13.34 3.18 2.28
C VAL A 852 -11.98 3.87 2.26
N THR A 853 -11.03 3.39 3.06
CA THR A 853 -9.68 3.98 3.08
C THR A 853 -8.77 3.53 1.96
N ASP A 854 -8.80 2.24 1.62
CA ASP A 854 -7.82 1.64 0.70
C ASP A 854 -6.38 1.87 1.20
N THR A 855 -6.19 1.59 2.49
CA THR A 855 -4.96 1.93 3.21
C THR A 855 -3.87 0.88 3.04
N HIS A 856 -2.68 1.32 2.61
CA HIS A 856 -1.52 0.48 2.32
C HIS A 856 -0.36 0.71 3.29
N GLY A 857 -0.14 1.96 3.70
CA GLY A 857 0.91 2.36 4.62
C GLY A 857 0.40 2.60 6.04
N LEU A 858 1.33 2.64 7.00
CA LEU A 858 0.97 2.87 8.41
C LEU A 858 0.65 4.33 8.74
N TYR A 859 1.35 5.28 8.09
CA TYR A 859 1.23 6.71 8.40
C TYR A 859 0.91 7.62 7.21
N GLY A 860 0.98 7.09 5.98
CA GLY A 860 0.65 7.81 4.75
C GLY A 860 -0.83 8.20 4.71
N ASP A 861 -1.69 7.22 4.99
CA ASP A 861 -3.15 7.30 5.12
C ASP A 861 -3.59 6.50 6.35
N LEU A 862 -3.88 7.22 7.44
CA LEU A 862 -4.31 6.61 8.71
C LEU A 862 -5.67 5.91 8.49
N GLY A 863 -5.79 4.67 8.96
CA GLY A 863 -6.94 3.81 8.70
C GLY A 863 -8.27 4.36 9.24
N GLY A 864 -9.38 3.83 8.71
CA GLY A 864 -10.73 4.13 9.20
C GLY A 864 -11.29 5.51 8.85
N SER A 865 -10.71 6.30 7.96
CA SER A 865 -11.40 7.49 7.44
C SER A 865 -10.97 7.77 6.00
N PRO A 866 -11.88 7.67 5.02
CA PRO A 866 -13.33 7.53 5.18
C PRO A 866 -13.75 6.10 5.58
N ARG A 867 -15.01 5.97 6.02
CA ARG A 867 -15.64 4.69 6.39
C ARG A 867 -17.13 4.70 6.05
N SER A 868 -17.74 3.51 6.07
CA SER A 868 -19.17 3.30 5.83
C SER A 868 -19.93 3.04 7.14
N TRP A 869 -21.03 3.74 7.36
CA TRP A 869 -21.97 3.51 8.48
C TRP A 869 -23.11 2.63 8.01
N VAL A 870 -23.23 1.43 8.56
CA VAL A 870 -24.21 0.40 8.16
C VAL A 870 -25.33 0.31 9.18
N PHE A 871 -26.57 0.48 8.74
CA PHE A 871 -27.76 0.45 9.61
C PHE A 871 -28.26 -0.99 9.74
N VAL A 872 -27.80 -1.66 10.79
CA VAL A 872 -28.04 -3.10 11.06
C VAL A 872 -29.21 -3.36 12.02
N GLY A 873 -29.72 -2.32 12.69
CA GLY A 873 -30.78 -2.45 13.71
C GLY A 873 -30.22 -2.61 15.13
N GLU A 874 -31.00 -2.20 16.13
CA GLU A 874 -30.57 -2.09 17.54
C GLU A 874 -30.22 -3.45 18.19
N ASP A 875 -30.62 -4.58 17.60
CA ASP A 875 -30.27 -5.89 18.11
C ASP A 875 -28.89 -6.38 17.62
N GLN A 876 -28.24 -5.63 16.72
CA GLN A 876 -26.98 -6.02 16.05
C GLN A 876 -25.95 -4.88 15.97
N ASP A 877 -26.16 -3.78 16.70
CA ASP A 877 -25.38 -2.53 16.61
C ASP A 877 -24.13 -2.46 17.50
N THR A 878 -23.68 -3.61 18.02
CA THR A 878 -22.41 -3.70 18.73
C THR A 878 -21.58 -4.85 18.19
N VAL A 879 -20.25 -4.78 18.35
CA VAL A 879 -19.34 -5.87 17.99
C VAL A 879 -19.75 -7.21 18.58
N ALA A 880 -20.32 -7.21 19.80
CA ALA A 880 -20.75 -8.43 20.48
C ALA A 880 -22.08 -9.00 19.97
N THR A 881 -22.94 -8.19 19.37
CA THR A 881 -24.28 -8.58 18.89
C THR A 881 -24.39 -8.66 17.37
N MET A 882 -23.39 -8.15 16.66
CA MET A 882 -23.29 -8.17 15.20
C MET A 882 -23.40 -9.60 14.65
N LYS A 883 -24.18 -9.75 13.57
CA LYS A 883 -24.21 -10.98 12.77
C LYS A 883 -23.66 -10.66 11.38
N PRO A 884 -22.70 -11.44 10.85
CA PRO A 884 -22.17 -11.26 9.50
C PRO A 884 -23.26 -11.13 8.43
N SER A 885 -24.24 -12.03 8.43
CA SER A 885 -25.33 -12.02 7.45
C SER A 885 -26.20 -10.77 7.53
N GLY A 886 -26.53 -10.29 8.74
CA GLY A 886 -27.35 -9.09 8.93
C GLY A 886 -26.61 -7.81 8.49
N PHE A 887 -25.31 -7.75 8.72
CA PHE A 887 -24.46 -6.66 8.23
C PHE A 887 -24.39 -6.64 6.69
N VAL A 888 -24.14 -7.79 6.09
CA VAL A 888 -24.06 -7.96 4.63
C VAL A 888 -25.40 -7.67 3.96
N GLU A 889 -26.51 -8.16 4.52
CA GLU A 889 -27.86 -7.85 4.06
C GLU A 889 -28.12 -6.34 4.09
N ALA A 890 -27.75 -5.64 5.17
CA ALA A 890 -27.90 -4.21 5.27
C ALA A 890 -27.06 -3.45 4.22
N VAL A 891 -25.82 -3.89 3.97
CA VAL A 891 -24.98 -3.31 2.91
C VAL A 891 -25.61 -3.54 1.54
N ASN A 892 -26.00 -4.77 1.19
CA ASN A 892 -26.63 -5.09 -0.09
C ASN A 892 -27.99 -4.41 -0.29
N ALA A 893 -28.70 -4.10 0.79
CA ALA A 893 -29.95 -3.33 0.77
C ALA A 893 -29.75 -1.81 0.67
N GLY A 894 -28.52 -1.29 0.59
CA GLY A 894 -28.26 0.14 0.49
C GLY A 894 -28.46 0.91 1.80
N ARG A 895 -28.44 0.23 2.95
CA ARG A 895 -28.61 0.84 4.27
C ARG A 895 -27.28 1.40 4.79
N VAL A 896 -26.67 2.29 4.01
CA VAL A 896 -25.30 2.77 4.22
C VAL A 896 -25.16 4.30 4.06
N VAL A 897 -24.38 4.92 4.93
CA VAL A 897 -23.85 6.29 4.77
C VAL A 897 -22.34 6.23 4.66
N GLY A 898 -21.75 6.74 3.57
CA GLY A 898 -20.30 6.91 3.45
C GLY A 898 -19.86 8.24 4.07
N SER A 899 -18.77 8.26 4.83
CA SER A 899 -18.33 9.48 5.55
C SER A 899 -16.83 9.50 5.85
N ASN A 900 -16.24 10.70 5.84
CA ASN A 900 -14.92 10.96 6.43
C ASN A 900 -15.00 11.83 7.72
N GLY A 901 -16.18 12.06 8.28
CA GLY A 901 -16.35 12.93 9.45
C GLY A 901 -17.77 12.97 10.02
N PRO A 902 -18.75 13.57 9.31
CA PRO A 902 -20.10 13.74 9.85
C PRO A 902 -20.90 12.44 9.79
N PHE A 903 -21.75 12.19 10.79
CA PHE A 903 -22.74 11.12 10.78
C PHE A 903 -24.13 11.73 10.61
N PHE A 904 -25.02 11.06 9.87
CA PHE A 904 -26.40 11.50 9.81
C PHE A 904 -27.37 10.35 9.53
N ARG A 905 -28.63 10.56 9.91
CA ARG A 905 -29.76 9.67 9.65
C ARG A 905 -30.74 10.36 8.71
N VAL A 906 -31.40 9.57 7.87
CA VAL A 906 -32.43 10.03 6.95
C VAL A 906 -33.71 9.27 7.22
N THR A 907 -34.80 10.01 7.35
CA THR A 907 -36.16 9.46 7.32
C THR A 907 -36.96 10.24 6.31
N VAL A 908 -37.53 9.57 5.31
CA VAL A 908 -38.48 10.17 4.37
C VAL A 908 -39.89 9.77 4.76
N ARG A 909 -40.77 10.76 4.88
CA ARG A 909 -42.18 10.57 5.23
C ARG A 909 -43.08 11.09 4.12
N ASN A 910 -44.04 10.28 3.68
CA ASN A 910 -45.09 10.74 2.77
C ASN A 910 -46.23 11.45 3.51
N ASP A 911 -47.09 12.15 2.79
CA ASP A 911 -48.27 12.84 3.34
C ASP A 911 -49.26 11.90 4.06
N GLN A 912 -49.17 10.59 3.85
CA GLN A 912 -49.99 9.56 4.49
C GLN A 912 -49.40 9.07 5.82
N GLY A 913 -48.19 9.49 6.18
CA GLY A 913 -47.48 9.09 7.40
C GLY A 913 -46.74 7.76 7.31
N GLU A 914 -46.47 7.27 6.10
CA GLU A 914 -45.54 6.17 5.85
C GLU A 914 -44.11 6.69 5.85
N ASP A 915 -43.23 5.98 6.57
CA ASP A 915 -41.81 6.31 6.73
C ASP A 915 -40.93 5.27 6.03
N GLY A 916 -39.84 5.74 5.43
CA GLY A 916 -38.76 4.90 4.91
C GLY A 916 -37.40 5.48 5.20
N GLY A 917 -36.43 4.61 5.43
CA GLY A 917 -35.02 4.93 5.57
C GLY A 917 -34.23 4.68 4.27
N LEU A 918 -32.91 4.66 4.41
CA LEU A 918 -32.00 4.33 3.32
C LEU A 918 -32.29 2.94 2.76
N GLY A 919 -32.31 2.80 1.44
CA GLY A 919 -32.62 1.53 0.77
C GLY A 919 -34.12 1.17 0.71
N ASP A 920 -34.96 1.82 1.51
CA ASP A 920 -36.41 1.56 1.51
C ASP A 920 -37.11 2.31 0.36
N THR A 921 -38.30 1.84 0.01
CA THR A 921 -39.20 2.47 -0.96
C THR A 921 -40.44 3.02 -0.28
N VAL A 922 -40.69 4.33 -0.42
CA VAL A 922 -41.85 5.03 0.16
C VAL A 922 -42.85 5.38 -0.94
N ARG A 923 -44.14 5.09 -0.73
CA ARG A 923 -45.17 5.37 -1.74
C ARG A 923 -45.55 6.85 -1.82
N LEU A 924 -45.88 7.34 -3.00
CA LEU A 924 -46.34 8.71 -3.27
C LEU A 924 -47.77 8.73 -3.82
N ILE A 925 -48.74 8.26 -3.04
CA ILE A 925 -50.15 8.21 -3.49
C ILE A 925 -50.79 9.60 -3.38
N ASN A 926 -50.84 10.38 -4.46
CA ASN A 926 -51.53 11.68 -4.54
C ASN A 926 -51.02 12.79 -3.57
N GLY A 927 -49.79 12.68 -3.05
CA GLY A 927 -49.20 13.60 -2.05
C GLY A 927 -47.74 13.97 -2.34
N GLY A 928 -47.18 14.86 -1.53
CA GLY A 928 -45.74 15.11 -1.46
C GLY A 928 -45.06 14.24 -0.40
N ALA A 929 -43.74 14.40 -0.28
CA ALA A 929 -42.95 13.81 0.79
C ALA A 929 -42.03 14.88 1.39
N TRP A 930 -41.52 14.61 2.59
CA TRP A 930 -40.49 15.42 3.21
C TRP A 930 -39.48 14.52 3.92
N ALA A 931 -38.24 14.99 4.01
CA ALA A 931 -37.15 14.29 4.67
C ALA A 931 -36.81 14.96 6.01
N GLU A 932 -36.59 14.16 7.05
CA GLU A 932 -35.89 14.53 8.27
C GLU A 932 -34.45 14.04 8.14
N VAL A 933 -33.50 14.98 8.07
CA VAL A 933 -32.06 14.69 8.08
C VAL A 933 -31.52 15.06 9.46
N GLU A 934 -31.26 14.05 10.30
CA GLU A 934 -30.66 14.24 11.63
C GLU A 934 -29.14 14.13 11.52
N ILE A 935 -28.46 15.26 11.68
CA ILE A 935 -27.00 15.38 11.57
C ILE A 935 -26.39 15.35 12.97
N GLN A 936 -25.35 14.54 13.15
CA GLN A 936 -24.54 14.50 14.36
C GLN A 936 -23.06 14.64 14.01
N THR A 937 -22.36 15.55 14.69
CA THR A 937 -20.90 15.69 14.56
C THR A 937 -20.26 15.87 15.93
N ALA A 938 -19.06 15.31 16.12
CA ALA A 938 -18.24 15.69 17.26
C ALA A 938 -17.98 17.21 17.24
N GLU A 939 -17.80 17.84 18.40
CA GLU A 939 -17.68 19.31 18.51
C GLU A 939 -16.67 19.95 17.54
N TRP A 940 -15.60 19.21 17.23
CA TRP A 940 -14.50 19.61 16.37
C TRP A 940 -14.76 19.43 14.87
N VAL A 941 -15.75 18.63 14.49
CA VAL A 941 -16.17 18.41 13.10
C VAL A 941 -17.28 19.40 12.75
N ARG A 942 -17.10 20.19 11.69
CA ARG A 942 -18.02 21.27 11.31
C ARG A 942 -18.52 21.07 9.88
N VAL A 943 -19.83 21.18 9.70
CA VAL A 943 -20.52 21.14 8.40
C VAL A 943 -21.46 22.32 8.31
N ASP A 944 -21.80 22.78 7.10
CA ASP A 944 -22.66 23.95 6.90
C ASP A 944 -23.71 23.77 5.80
N THR A 945 -23.62 22.70 5.01
CA THR A 945 -24.43 22.51 3.81
C THR A 945 -24.99 21.09 3.75
N ILE A 946 -26.27 20.97 3.38
CA ILE A 946 -26.88 19.73 2.88
C ILE A 946 -27.14 19.93 1.39
N ASP A 947 -26.50 19.14 0.55
CA ASP A 947 -26.86 19.02 -0.86
C ASP A 947 -27.91 17.92 -1.03
N VAL A 948 -28.95 18.23 -1.79
CA VAL A 948 -30.04 17.29 -2.07
C VAL A 948 -30.05 16.98 -3.56
N TYR A 949 -29.95 15.70 -3.88
CA TYR A 949 -29.97 15.17 -5.24
C TYR A 949 -31.27 14.39 -5.45
N LEU A 950 -32.07 14.81 -6.45
CA LEU A 950 -33.27 14.14 -6.93
C LEU A 950 -33.26 14.11 -8.47
N ASN A 951 -33.83 13.06 -9.05
CA ASN A 951 -34.20 12.80 -10.47
C ASN A 951 -33.69 13.74 -11.60
N GLU A 952 -33.87 15.04 -11.48
CA GLU A 952 -33.61 16.07 -12.49
C GLU A 952 -32.21 16.68 -12.37
N ILE A 953 -31.18 15.85 -12.56
CA ILE A 953 -29.81 16.35 -12.63
C ILE A 953 -29.41 16.40 -14.10
N ASP A 954 -29.38 17.58 -14.70
CA ASP A 954 -29.04 17.80 -16.12
C ASP A 954 -27.71 17.10 -16.51
N ASP A 955 -26.74 17.08 -15.60
CA ASP A 955 -25.46 16.40 -15.79
C ASP A 955 -25.63 14.88 -16.00
N LEU A 956 -26.62 14.24 -15.37
CA LEU A 956 -26.96 12.83 -15.60
C LEU A 956 -27.87 12.68 -16.84
N LEU A 957 -28.78 13.64 -17.02
CA LEU A 957 -29.81 13.59 -18.04
C LEU A 957 -29.31 13.92 -19.45
N ASP A 958 -28.29 14.76 -19.64
CA ASP A 958 -27.91 15.27 -20.96
C ASP A 958 -26.47 14.93 -21.36
N ASN A 959 -25.59 14.62 -20.41
CA ASN A 959 -24.17 14.42 -20.67
C ASN A 959 -23.52 13.42 -19.71
N PRO A 960 -23.79 12.11 -19.84
CA PRO A 960 -23.22 11.08 -18.97
C PRO A 960 -21.67 10.95 -19.11
N GLY A 961 -21.05 11.71 -20.00
CA GLY A 961 -19.62 11.67 -20.32
C GLY A 961 -19.30 10.76 -21.49
N GLU A 962 -18.03 10.79 -21.93
CA GLU A 962 -17.51 9.76 -22.83
C GLU A 962 -17.43 8.43 -22.05
N PRO A 963 -17.75 7.27 -22.66
CA PRO A 963 -17.69 5.98 -21.97
C PRO A 963 -16.33 5.73 -21.31
N GLY A 964 -16.36 5.38 -20.02
CA GLY A 964 -15.16 5.17 -19.18
C GLY A 964 -14.40 6.42 -18.76
N VAL A 965 -14.75 7.63 -19.21
CA VAL A 965 -14.02 8.86 -18.88
C VAL A 965 -14.75 9.63 -17.78
N ALA A 966 -14.16 9.67 -16.59
CA ALA A 966 -14.73 10.34 -15.44
C ALA A 966 -14.77 11.87 -15.62
N ARG A 967 -15.95 12.47 -15.45
CA ARG A 967 -16.09 13.93 -15.33
C ARG A 967 -15.90 14.35 -13.88
N THR A 968 -14.73 14.90 -13.58
CA THR A 968 -14.27 15.18 -12.20
C THR A 968 -14.77 16.51 -11.61
N THR A 969 -15.46 17.34 -12.39
CA THR A 969 -16.05 18.60 -11.90
C THR A 969 -17.09 18.32 -10.82
N PRO A 970 -17.27 19.17 -9.78
CA PRO A 970 -18.36 18.97 -8.81
C PRO A 970 -19.73 18.76 -9.46
N LEU A 971 -20.55 17.87 -8.89
CA LEU A 971 -21.93 17.64 -9.36
C LEU A 971 -22.85 18.67 -8.69
N GLU A 972 -23.52 19.50 -9.49
CA GLU A 972 -24.49 20.45 -8.98
C GLU A 972 -25.71 19.71 -8.40
N PRO A 973 -26.11 20.00 -7.15
CA PRO A 973 -27.29 19.39 -6.56
C PRO A 973 -28.57 19.99 -7.12
N SER A 974 -29.68 19.25 -7.00
CA SER A 974 -31.01 19.74 -7.36
C SER A 974 -31.35 21.01 -6.58
N PHE A 975 -30.98 21.04 -5.30
CA PHE A 975 -30.94 22.25 -4.47
C PHE A 975 -30.05 22.05 -3.24
N GLN A 976 -29.71 23.16 -2.57
CA GLN A 976 -28.91 23.16 -1.34
C GLN A 976 -29.73 23.72 -0.18
N VAL A 977 -29.50 23.17 1.01
CA VAL A 977 -30.04 23.66 2.28
C VAL A 977 -28.87 24.03 3.17
N GLU A 978 -28.81 25.28 3.62
CA GLU A 978 -27.86 25.71 4.65
C GLU A 978 -28.25 25.07 5.98
N ILE A 979 -27.28 24.66 6.79
CA ILE A 979 -27.50 24.12 8.13
C ILE A 979 -27.47 25.28 9.13
N PRO A 980 -28.62 25.74 9.68
CA PRO A 980 -28.64 26.92 10.52
C PRO A 980 -28.26 26.56 11.96
N TRP A 981 -26.99 26.26 12.23
CA TRP A 981 -26.54 25.88 13.57
C TRP A 981 -26.85 26.96 14.63
N GLU A 982 -27.47 26.55 15.72
CA GLU A 982 -27.75 27.34 16.91
C GLU A 982 -26.98 26.76 18.10
N GLU A 983 -26.64 27.58 19.11
CA GLU A 983 -25.91 27.07 20.29
C GLU A 983 -26.72 25.99 21.05
N THR A 984 -28.05 25.98 20.92
CA THR A 984 -28.94 24.93 21.44
C THR A 984 -28.76 23.57 20.76
N ASP A 985 -28.21 23.53 19.54
CA ASP A 985 -27.85 22.29 18.83
C ASP A 985 -26.55 21.67 19.38
N ARG A 986 -25.77 22.44 20.17
CA ARG A 986 -24.56 21.98 20.83
C ARG A 986 -24.90 21.40 22.20
N GLN A 987 -24.90 20.09 22.29
CA GLN A 987 -25.39 19.37 23.46
C GLN A 987 -24.22 18.77 24.25
N VAL A 988 -24.28 18.88 25.58
CA VAL A 988 -23.35 18.19 26.47
C VAL A 988 -23.81 16.74 26.60
N VAL A 989 -22.95 15.80 26.18
CA VAL A 989 -23.20 14.36 26.24
C VAL A 989 -22.70 13.79 27.57
N ALA A 990 -21.52 14.23 28.01
CA ALA A 990 -20.92 13.82 29.27
C ALA A 990 -20.11 14.95 29.89
N THR A 991 -19.82 14.84 31.19
CA THR A 991 -19.01 15.82 31.93
C THR A 991 -18.04 15.08 32.84
N GLY A 992 -16.75 15.15 32.48
CA GLY A 992 -15.63 14.69 33.31
C GLY A 992 -14.84 15.90 33.84
N ASN A 993 -13.54 15.92 33.56
CA ASN A 993 -12.69 17.10 33.76
C ASN A 993 -13.09 18.27 32.84
N HIS A 994 -13.77 17.98 31.72
CA HIS A 994 -14.39 18.96 30.85
C HIS A 994 -15.72 18.46 30.27
N GLU A 995 -16.49 19.35 29.65
CA GLU A 995 -17.72 18.98 28.94
C GLU A 995 -17.37 18.36 27.57
N HIS A 996 -17.89 17.16 27.33
CA HIS A 996 -17.83 16.49 26.04
C HIS A 996 -19.13 16.78 25.28
N ARG A 997 -19.00 17.30 24.05
CA ARG A 997 -20.16 17.84 23.31
C ARG A 997 -20.30 17.25 21.92
N VAL A 998 -21.55 17.23 21.47
CA VAL A 998 -21.97 16.87 20.12
C VAL A 998 -22.76 18.02 19.52
N TRP A 999 -22.62 18.24 18.22
CA TRP A 999 -23.58 19.03 17.45
C TRP A 999 -24.65 18.09 16.93
N ARG A 1000 -25.91 18.30 17.31
CA ARG A 1000 -27.05 17.51 16.83
C ARG A 1000 -28.13 18.44 16.29
N LYS A 1001 -28.52 18.24 15.04
CA LYS A 1001 -29.59 19.03 14.40
C LYS A 1001 -30.40 18.20 13.44
N THR A 1002 -31.72 18.31 13.55
CA THR A 1002 -32.65 17.74 12.58
C THR A 1002 -33.13 18.82 11.62
N VAL A 1003 -32.86 18.65 10.34
CA VAL A 1003 -33.32 19.56 9.28
C VAL A 1003 -34.48 18.90 8.53
N LYS A 1004 -35.63 19.59 8.47
CA LYS A 1004 -36.79 19.15 7.68
C LYS A 1004 -36.71 19.73 6.29
N ILE A 1005 -36.73 18.88 5.27
CA ILE A 1005 -36.56 19.25 3.87
C ILE A 1005 -37.79 18.80 3.08
N PRO A 1006 -38.60 19.72 2.53
CA PRO A 1006 -39.67 19.33 1.62
C PRO A 1006 -39.09 18.75 0.33
N LEU A 1007 -39.66 17.64 -0.16
CA LEU A 1007 -39.26 17.02 -1.41
C LEU A 1007 -40.31 17.35 -2.48
N GLU A 1008 -39.96 18.27 -3.37
CA GLU A 1008 -40.81 18.62 -4.52
C GLU A 1008 -40.51 17.65 -5.67
N ILE A 1009 -41.42 16.69 -5.88
CA ILE A 1009 -41.27 15.68 -6.92
C ILE A 1009 -42.15 16.09 -8.11
N PRO A 1010 -41.57 16.27 -9.31
CA PRO A 1010 -42.31 16.68 -10.50
C PRO A 1010 -43.47 15.71 -10.79
N ARG A 1011 -44.71 16.17 -10.58
CA ARG A 1011 -45.95 15.38 -10.81
C ARG A 1011 -46.25 15.12 -12.29
N SER A 1012 -45.44 15.62 -13.20
CA SER A 1012 -45.67 15.58 -14.65
C SER A 1012 -45.31 14.26 -15.31
N THR A 1013 -44.59 13.38 -14.62
CA THR A 1013 -44.19 12.05 -15.13
C THR A 1013 -44.50 10.98 -14.08
N PRO A 1014 -45.13 9.85 -14.45
CA PRO A 1014 -45.44 8.74 -13.53
C PRO A 1014 -44.21 7.92 -13.17
N THR A 1015 -43.01 8.49 -13.28
CA THR A 1015 -41.73 7.83 -13.01
C THR A 1015 -41.43 7.89 -11.52
N ASP A 1016 -40.85 6.81 -11.00
CA ASP A 1016 -40.35 6.77 -9.64
C ASP A 1016 -39.23 7.78 -9.42
N ALA A 1017 -38.97 8.07 -8.15
CA ALA A 1017 -37.92 8.97 -7.76
C ALA A 1017 -36.95 8.34 -6.77
N TRP A 1018 -35.79 8.95 -6.65
CA TRP A 1018 -34.83 8.66 -5.59
C TRP A 1018 -34.35 9.98 -5.00
N VAL A 1019 -33.96 9.95 -3.73
CA VAL A 1019 -33.34 11.10 -3.07
C VAL A 1019 -32.06 10.67 -2.36
N VAL A 1020 -30.99 11.45 -2.58
CA VAL A 1020 -29.69 11.30 -1.92
C VAL A 1020 -29.32 12.61 -1.25
N PHE A 1021 -28.75 12.52 -0.04
CA PHE A 1021 -28.31 13.66 0.75
C PHE A 1021 -26.80 13.63 0.90
N MET A 1022 -26.14 14.78 0.75
CA MET A 1022 -24.74 14.96 1.13
C MET A 1022 -24.58 16.06 2.15
N VAL A 1023 -23.96 15.75 3.28
CA VAL A 1023 -23.68 16.71 4.36
C VAL A 1023 -22.21 17.12 4.26
N ARG A 1024 -21.92 18.41 4.09
CA ARG A 1024 -20.58 18.90 3.80
C ARG A 1024 -20.20 20.16 4.57
N GLY A 1025 -18.89 20.32 4.79
CA GLY A 1025 -18.24 21.58 5.14
C GLY A 1025 -17.73 22.31 3.91
N LYS A 1026 -18.51 23.26 3.35
CA LYS A 1026 -18.18 23.97 2.10
C LYS A 1026 -17.53 25.34 2.35
N GLY A 1027 -17.89 26.00 3.45
CA GLY A 1027 -17.43 27.34 3.78
C GLY A 1027 -15.92 27.43 4.00
N ALA A 1028 -15.31 28.54 3.59
CA ALA A 1028 -13.88 28.78 3.74
C ALA A 1028 -13.39 28.79 5.20
N ASN A 1029 -14.30 29.01 6.16
CA ASN A 1029 -14.01 29.03 7.60
C ASN A 1029 -14.25 27.67 8.27
N ILE A 1030 -14.70 26.65 7.53
CA ILE A 1030 -14.88 25.31 8.09
C ILE A 1030 -13.50 24.70 8.30
N PRO A 1031 -13.14 24.24 9.52
CA PRO A 1031 -11.87 23.58 9.76
C PRO A 1031 -11.75 22.29 8.95
N SER A 1032 -10.51 21.85 8.75
CA SER A 1032 -10.25 20.50 8.25
C SER A 1032 -10.56 19.42 9.30
N MET A 1033 -10.49 18.17 8.87
CA MET A 1033 -10.53 16.99 9.75
C MET A 1033 -9.23 16.79 10.55
N ALA A 1034 -8.30 17.74 10.51
CA ALA A 1034 -7.10 17.70 11.33
C ALA A 1034 -7.43 17.93 12.82
N PRO A 1035 -6.64 17.36 13.75
CA PRO A 1035 -5.45 16.54 13.53
C PRO A 1035 -5.75 15.04 13.37
N VAL A 1036 -7.02 14.61 13.37
CA VAL A 1036 -7.39 13.20 13.19
C VAL A 1036 -6.96 12.70 11.80
N LEU A 1037 -7.06 13.55 10.79
CA LEU A 1037 -6.45 13.35 9.49
C LEU A 1037 -5.19 14.19 9.32
N ARG A 1038 -4.15 13.58 8.75
CA ARG A 1038 -2.85 14.21 8.46
C ARG A 1038 -2.98 15.44 7.54
N ASN A 1039 -3.84 15.35 6.52
CA ASN A 1039 -3.97 16.38 5.50
C ASN A 1039 -4.96 17.47 5.96
N GLY A 1040 -4.43 18.61 6.44
CA GLY A 1040 -5.20 19.78 6.84
C GLY A 1040 -6.04 20.44 5.73
N GLY A 1041 -6.05 19.89 4.51
CA GLY A 1041 -6.97 20.28 3.44
C GLY A 1041 -8.28 19.50 3.40
N VAL A 1042 -8.36 18.34 4.06
CA VAL A 1042 -9.53 17.45 3.96
C VAL A 1042 -10.69 18.02 4.78
N LYS A 1043 -11.80 18.34 4.11
CA LYS A 1043 -13.02 18.85 4.74
C LYS A 1043 -14.00 17.72 5.08
N PRO A 1044 -14.86 17.90 6.10
CA PRO A 1044 -15.87 16.91 6.46
C PRO A 1044 -16.92 16.75 5.36
N LEU A 1045 -17.22 15.49 5.01
CA LEU A 1045 -18.17 15.08 3.99
C LEU A 1045 -18.80 13.74 4.38
N ALA A 1046 -20.12 13.63 4.21
CA ALA A 1046 -20.83 12.37 4.18
C ALA A 1046 -21.90 12.36 3.10
N PHE A 1047 -22.21 11.19 2.56
CA PHE A 1047 -23.29 10.98 1.59
C PHE A 1047 -24.14 9.78 1.99
N SER A 1048 -25.45 9.85 1.75
CA SER A 1048 -26.35 8.72 1.98
C SER A 1048 -26.51 7.89 0.73
N ASN A 1049 -26.82 6.61 0.89
CA ASN A 1049 -27.49 5.87 -0.18
C ASN A 1049 -28.92 6.38 -0.44
N PRO A 1050 -29.59 5.95 -1.52
CA PRO A 1050 -30.88 6.52 -1.89
C PRO A 1050 -32.00 6.05 -0.95
N VAL A 1051 -33.00 6.94 -0.76
CA VAL A 1051 -34.36 6.52 -0.40
C VAL A 1051 -35.19 6.56 -1.69
N PHE A 1052 -35.89 5.47 -2.00
CA PHE A 1052 -36.69 5.35 -3.21
C PHE A 1052 -38.11 5.80 -2.97
N LEU A 1053 -38.72 6.39 -3.99
CA LEU A 1053 -40.07 6.96 -3.93
C LEU A 1053 -40.90 6.40 -5.07
N ASP A 1054 -41.86 5.55 -4.71
CA ASP A 1054 -42.75 4.82 -5.62
C ASP A 1054 -43.91 5.71 -6.03
N ALA A 1055 -43.89 6.15 -7.29
CA ALA A 1055 -44.86 7.11 -7.82
C ALA A 1055 -46.11 6.44 -8.40
N ASP A 1056 -46.02 5.18 -8.84
CA ASP A 1056 -47.09 4.48 -9.57
C ASP A 1056 -47.69 3.27 -8.82
N GLY A 1057 -47.12 2.90 -7.69
CA GLY A 1057 -47.53 1.80 -6.80
C GLY A 1057 -46.84 0.46 -7.09
N GLY A 1058 -45.89 0.41 -8.04
CA GLY A 1058 -45.15 -0.79 -8.46
C GLY A 1058 -43.91 -1.12 -7.62
N GLY A 1059 -43.45 -0.18 -6.79
CA GLY A 1059 -42.14 -0.23 -6.14
C GLY A 1059 -41.18 0.74 -6.81
N TYR A 1060 -39.89 0.42 -6.88
CA TYR A 1060 -38.92 1.17 -7.69
C TYR A 1060 -38.63 0.41 -8.98
N ASP A 1061 -39.59 0.41 -9.92
CA ASP A 1061 -39.53 -0.36 -11.17
C ASP A 1061 -39.72 0.51 -12.43
N ASN A 1062 -40.04 1.80 -12.27
CA ASN A 1062 -40.16 2.79 -13.34
C ASN A 1062 -39.22 4.00 -13.12
N PRO A 1063 -37.89 3.77 -13.15
CA PRO A 1063 -36.89 4.75 -12.74
C PRO A 1063 -36.71 5.88 -13.76
N PRO A 1064 -36.17 7.06 -13.36
CA PRO A 1064 -36.21 8.28 -14.17
C PRO A 1064 -35.44 8.20 -15.50
N LEU A 1065 -34.37 7.40 -15.56
CA LEU A 1065 -33.60 7.15 -16.79
C LEU A 1065 -33.98 5.83 -17.47
N GLY A 1066 -34.92 5.04 -16.96
CA GLY A 1066 -35.26 3.73 -17.52
C GLY A 1066 -35.66 3.79 -19.00
N ALA A 1067 -36.61 4.67 -19.34
CA ALA A 1067 -37.05 4.87 -20.73
C ALA A 1067 -35.92 5.43 -21.62
N LYS A 1068 -35.09 6.33 -21.08
CA LYS A 1068 -33.95 6.90 -21.81
C LYS A 1068 -32.89 5.84 -22.08
N ALA A 1069 -32.53 5.03 -21.10
CA ALA A 1069 -31.59 3.92 -21.23
C ALA A 1069 -32.09 2.90 -22.27
N ALA A 1070 -33.37 2.53 -22.23
CA ALA A 1070 -33.98 1.63 -23.20
C ALA A 1070 -33.97 2.22 -24.62
N ALA A 1071 -34.29 3.50 -24.78
CA ALA A 1071 -34.21 4.18 -26.08
C ALA A 1071 -32.76 4.25 -26.59
N ALA A 1072 -31.82 4.60 -25.71
CA ALA A 1072 -30.41 4.72 -26.02
C ALA A 1072 -29.84 3.38 -26.48
N ARG A 1073 -30.12 2.26 -25.78
CA ARG A 1073 -29.71 0.88 -26.16
C ARG A 1073 -30.04 0.55 -27.62
N ASN A 1074 -31.15 1.04 -28.16
CA ASN A 1074 -31.61 0.75 -29.52
C ASN A 1074 -30.98 1.63 -30.62
N LEU A 1075 -30.13 2.62 -30.30
CA LEU A 1075 -29.52 3.51 -31.30
C LEU A 1075 -28.23 2.92 -31.90
N PRO A 1076 -28.01 3.02 -33.23
CA PRO A 1076 -26.76 2.63 -33.86
C PRO A 1076 -25.57 3.45 -33.34
N ILE A 1077 -24.37 2.85 -33.25
CA ILE A 1077 -23.15 3.50 -32.76
C ILE A 1077 -22.83 4.82 -33.50
N GLN A 1078 -23.10 4.87 -34.80
CA GLN A 1078 -22.88 6.06 -35.66
C GLN A 1078 -23.76 7.26 -35.29
N GLN A 1079 -24.86 7.04 -34.56
CA GLN A 1079 -25.78 8.09 -34.12
C GLN A 1079 -25.50 8.57 -32.68
N ARG A 1080 -24.52 7.98 -31.98
CA ARG A 1080 -24.21 8.28 -30.56
C ARG A 1080 -23.06 9.28 -30.35
N GLY A 1081 -22.49 9.83 -31.42
CA GLY A 1081 -21.40 10.83 -31.30
C GLY A 1081 -20.04 10.27 -30.88
N ILE A 1082 -19.89 8.94 -30.79
CA ILE A 1082 -18.61 8.27 -30.58
C ILE A 1082 -17.89 8.24 -31.94
N PRO A 1083 -16.76 8.95 -32.13
CA PRO A 1083 -16.06 8.90 -33.40
C PRO A 1083 -15.55 7.47 -33.65
N PRO A 1084 -15.80 6.88 -34.84
CA PRO A 1084 -15.19 5.61 -35.17
C PRO A 1084 -13.66 5.82 -35.17
N LYS A 1085 -12.93 5.10 -34.31
CA LYS A 1085 -11.48 4.93 -34.50
C LYS A 1085 -11.29 4.16 -35.80
N VAL A 1086 -11.16 4.89 -36.91
CA VAL A 1086 -10.48 4.37 -38.08
C VAL A 1086 -9.06 4.09 -37.62
N ALA A 1087 -8.62 2.84 -37.69
CA ALA A 1087 -7.23 2.46 -37.52
C ALA A 1087 -6.37 3.35 -38.44
N ALA A 1088 -5.80 4.42 -37.89
CA ALA A 1088 -4.94 5.31 -38.62
C ALA A 1088 -3.58 4.63 -38.72
N THR A 1089 -3.39 3.83 -39.77
CA THR A 1089 -2.05 3.49 -40.22
C THR A 1089 -1.33 4.80 -40.59
N PRO A 1090 -0.21 5.16 -39.95
CA PRO A 1090 0.52 6.37 -40.31
C PRO A 1090 1.02 6.22 -41.75
N LYS A 1091 0.52 7.04 -42.67
CA LYS A 1091 0.94 7.00 -44.09
C LYS A 1091 2.39 7.46 -44.31
N ARG A 1092 3.10 7.92 -43.27
CA ARG A 1092 4.55 8.11 -43.28
C ARG A 1092 5.10 8.09 -41.83
N PRO A 1093 6.31 7.56 -41.61
CA PRO A 1093 6.98 7.67 -40.31
C PRO A 1093 7.21 9.13 -39.92
N MET A 1094 7.08 9.40 -38.62
CA MET A 1094 7.31 10.70 -38.00
C MET A 1094 8.79 11.06 -38.09
N THR A 1095 9.12 12.25 -38.58
CA THR A 1095 10.51 12.70 -38.74
C THR A 1095 11.00 13.43 -37.50
N VAL A 1096 12.32 13.50 -37.29
CA VAL A 1096 12.94 14.29 -36.19
C VAL A 1096 12.48 15.75 -36.22
N GLN A 1097 12.14 16.28 -37.39
CA GLN A 1097 11.61 17.64 -37.56
C GLN A 1097 10.17 17.79 -37.08
N ASP A 1098 9.35 16.73 -37.14
CA ASP A 1098 7.99 16.72 -36.60
C ASP A 1098 8.03 16.70 -35.06
N LEU A 1099 9.00 15.97 -34.48
CA LEU A 1099 9.23 15.90 -33.03
C LEU A 1099 9.75 17.25 -32.46
N ASP A 1100 10.70 17.89 -33.15
CA ASP A 1100 11.20 19.21 -32.77
C ASP A 1100 10.11 20.29 -32.83
N ALA A 1101 9.18 20.20 -33.78
CA ALA A 1101 8.06 21.13 -33.89
C ALA A 1101 7.04 20.96 -32.74
N ILE A 1102 6.82 19.73 -32.28
CA ILE A 1102 5.94 19.43 -31.14
C ILE A 1102 6.57 19.91 -29.82
N LEU A 1103 7.87 19.67 -29.63
CA LEU A 1103 8.61 20.11 -28.44
C LEU A 1103 8.71 21.65 -28.35
N GLN A 1104 8.84 22.34 -29.49
CA GLN A 1104 8.81 23.80 -29.54
C GLN A 1104 7.41 24.38 -29.30
N GLY A 1105 6.34 23.65 -29.62
CA GLY A 1105 4.96 24.03 -29.30
C GLY A 1105 4.63 23.90 -27.81
N ALA A 1106 5.15 22.87 -27.14
CA ALA A 1106 4.94 22.63 -25.71
C ALA A 1106 5.67 23.64 -24.81
N ALA A 1107 6.85 24.14 -25.22
CA ALA A 1107 7.61 25.16 -24.50
C ALA A 1107 7.00 26.58 -24.57
N GLY A 1108 5.96 26.79 -25.39
CA GLY A 1108 5.28 28.08 -25.56
C GLY A 1108 4.10 28.33 -24.63
N CYS A 1109 3.65 27.33 -23.87
CA CYS A 1109 2.44 27.39 -23.04
C CYS A 1109 2.73 27.22 -21.54
N GLU A 1110 3.68 27.98 -21.00
CA GLU A 1110 3.84 28.14 -19.54
C GLU A 1110 4.23 29.57 -19.16
N LYS A 1111 3.46 30.57 -19.62
CA LYS A 1111 3.39 31.89 -18.96
C LYS A 1111 2.07 32.56 -19.25
N GLU A 1112 1.08 32.37 -18.37
CA GLU A 1112 0.10 33.39 -17.95
C GLU A 1112 -1.00 32.75 -17.09
N ASN A 1113 -0.94 32.91 -15.76
CA ASN A 1113 -2.10 33.28 -14.91
C ASN A 1113 -1.73 33.27 -13.41
N HIS A 1114 -1.17 34.38 -12.94
CA HIS A 1114 -1.35 34.79 -11.55
C HIS A 1114 -2.06 36.14 -11.54
N GLY A 1115 -3.35 36.10 -11.17
CA GLY A 1115 -4.14 37.31 -10.95
C GLY A 1115 -3.61 38.10 -9.76
N LYS A 1116 -3.30 39.38 -9.99
CA LYS A 1116 -3.31 40.42 -8.94
C LYS A 1116 -3.88 41.72 -9.50
N THR A 1117 -5.05 42.06 -8.98
CA THR A 1117 -5.47 43.40 -8.52
C THR A 1117 -4.76 44.62 -9.14
N GLU A 1118 -5.48 45.41 -9.93
CA GLU A 1118 -5.16 46.83 -10.15
C GLU A 1118 -5.89 47.74 -9.15
N PRO A 1119 -5.32 48.93 -8.89
CA PRO A 1119 -6.12 50.13 -9.14
C PRO A 1119 -5.41 51.18 -10.02
N ARG A 1120 -6.17 51.66 -11.02
CA ARG A 1120 -6.26 53.02 -11.61
C ARG A 1120 -5.00 53.91 -11.60
N ASN A 1121 -4.56 54.31 -12.80
CA ASN A 1121 -4.60 55.69 -13.30
C ASN A 1121 -4.06 55.74 -14.76
N GLY A 1122 -4.82 56.37 -15.67
CA GLY A 1122 -4.52 56.47 -17.12
C GLY A 1122 -3.44 57.53 -17.47
N PRO A 1123 -3.48 58.21 -18.64
CA PRO A 1123 -4.27 57.94 -19.86
C PRO A 1123 -3.42 57.99 -21.17
N HIS A 1124 -3.88 57.30 -22.23
CA HIS A 1124 -3.98 57.72 -23.66
C HIS A 1124 -2.77 58.41 -24.40
N PRO A 1125 -2.78 58.61 -25.75
CA PRO A 1125 -3.58 57.97 -26.82
C PRO A 1125 -2.83 57.76 -28.19
N HIS A 1126 -3.60 57.19 -29.12
CA HIS A 1126 -3.61 57.38 -30.59
C HIS A 1126 -2.72 56.50 -31.49
N GLY A 1127 -3.38 55.91 -32.51
CA GLY A 1127 -2.66 55.38 -33.67
C GLY A 1127 -3.43 54.53 -34.70
N HIS A 1128 -4.64 54.92 -35.09
CA HIS A 1128 -5.27 54.66 -36.39
C HIS A 1128 -5.66 53.24 -36.89
N SER A 1129 -6.88 53.25 -37.42
CA SER A 1129 -7.67 52.24 -38.14
C SER A 1129 -7.28 52.07 -39.62
N HIS A 1130 -7.64 50.92 -40.22
CA HIS A 1130 -8.41 50.78 -41.49
C HIS A 1130 -8.93 49.33 -41.61
N ARG A 1131 -10.26 49.08 -41.46
CA ARG A 1131 -11.30 48.83 -42.50
C ARG A 1131 -11.08 47.60 -43.44
N HIS A 1132 -11.77 46.49 -43.12
CA HIS A 1132 -12.73 45.61 -43.86
C HIS A 1132 -12.61 45.38 -45.40
N PRO A 1133 -13.24 44.33 -46.03
CA PRO A 1133 -14.24 43.34 -45.54
C PRO A 1133 -14.09 41.86 -46.03
N HIS A 1134 -15.05 41.04 -45.57
CA HIS A 1134 -15.42 39.64 -45.82
C HIS A 1134 -15.35 39.03 -47.25
N SER A 1135 -14.95 37.74 -47.28
CA SER A 1135 -15.56 36.56 -47.94
C SER A 1135 -14.72 35.35 -47.49
N GLY A 1136 -15.14 34.10 -47.30
CA GLY A 1136 -16.31 33.32 -47.67
C GLY A 1136 -15.82 31.89 -47.92
N PHE A 1137 -16.33 30.93 -47.15
CA PHE A 1137 -16.37 29.47 -47.38
C PHE A 1137 -15.12 28.57 -47.30
N HIS A 1138 -15.31 27.52 -46.48
CA HIS A 1138 -14.81 26.13 -46.51
C HIS A 1138 -13.29 25.86 -46.52
N SER A 1139 -12.78 25.24 -45.45
CA SER A 1139 -12.49 23.79 -45.36
C SER A 1139 -11.53 23.48 -44.20
N HIS A 1140 -11.79 22.36 -43.50
CA HIS A 1140 -10.90 21.53 -42.66
C HIS A 1140 -9.91 22.20 -41.70
N HIS A 1141 -10.15 22.11 -40.39
CA HIS A 1141 -9.64 21.02 -39.54
C HIS A 1141 -10.27 21.08 -38.15
#